data_AF-A0ABC8Y850-F1
#
_entry.id   AF-A0ABC8Y850-F1
#
_cell.length_a   1.000
_cell.length_b   1.000
_cell.length_c   1.000
_cell.angle_alpha   90.00
_cell.angle_beta   90.00
_cell.angle_gamma   90.00
#
_symmetry.space_group_name_H-M   'P 1'
#
loop_
_entity.id
_entity.type
_entity.pdbx_description
1 polymer ?
#
loop_
_entity_poly.entity_id
_entity_poly.type
_entity_poly.pdbx_seq_one_letter_code
_entity_poly.pdbx_strand_id
1 'polypeptide(L)'
;MEPPEQSNPCAICLGAMCAGGGEAIFTAECSHTFHFNCISTSVAQGRRVCPLCNTQWRELPSLLRPLPLPSSMPPTLPRQPFPRMEPMHGVQPPPPRHQPVPAAQPPPPQPVEPEVFDDDDPVDPPVSGHDGQRREAAAATSGPLVVKTHVECSAVARDSSPDNFAVLVHVKAPGIVCGAASGDDAPRAPLDLVTVLDVSGSMRRGKLALQAMGFVIDTLGPDDRLSVVSFSSTARRVTRLLRMSDTIGKGLASEAVGSLTACGGTNIADGLRTAAKVLDDRRCRNAVSSVILLSDGRDNHNIRRTRDSVTNYDVLVPPSFVPTGAVGDWSAPIHTFGFGHNHDAAAMHAIAEATGGTFSYIENEEAIQDAFAQCVGGLLTVVAQDARLDIASVHPGVRITSVKSGRYENRVDEDGRSASVAVGELYADEERRFLLFLSVPTADAADGETPLISVRCSFREAAGGSHVDVAAEDAVVSRPEDAADAERSAEVERERVRVAAVEDIAAARAAAERGAHGEAAQILGSRRRSVARSAAARGGDGDPASAALGRELRRMCKRVATRESYRESGRAYVLAGLSSHEQQRATSRQLRPLRQDLAGCDDGGGGEAMSSVVADFARTPSAVGAIDPEAMDMGGGCELGGAAGTSSAAAAKGASENEEGATSSYLTPAMRAMLLRSRRAREAAAERQPQQSEAAEEAGSSESRKCQTSRDDVRV
;
A
#
# COMPACT_ATOMS: atom_id res chain seq x y z
N MET A 1 -48.28 -32.32 2.86
CA MET A 1 -48.24 -31.14 1.97
C MET A 1 -49.12 -30.09 2.60
N GLU A 2 -48.53 -29.25 3.44
CA GLU A 2 -49.13 -27.97 3.82
C GLU A 2 -48.77 -26.94 2.74
N PRO A 3 -49.65 -25.97 2.42
CA PRO A 3 -49.35 -24.96 1.42
C PRO A 3 -48.29 -23.98 1.95
N PRO A 4 -47.42 -23.42 1.08
CA PRO A 4 -46.44 -22.42 1.52
C PRO A 4 -47.16 -21.15 1.97
N GLU A 5 -46.83 -20.66 3.17
CA GLU A 5 -47.27 -19.37 3.69
C GLU A 5 -46.94 -18.27 2.68
N GLN A 6 -47.96 -17.58 2.19
CA GLN A 6 -47.78 -16.38 1.37
C GLN A 6 -47.23 -15.26 2.26
N SER A 7 -45.92 -15.01 2.17
CA SER A 7 -45.31 -13.84 2.80
C SER A 7 -45.73 -12.59 2.01
N ASN A 8 -46.50 -11.70 2.67
CA ASN A 8 -46.84 -10.41 2.08
C ASN A 8 -45.55 -9.63 1.78
N PRO A 9 -45.40 -9.00 0.59
CA PRO A 9 -44.23 -8.19 0.27
C PRO A 9 -44.25 -6.86 1.04
N CYS A 10 -43.08 -6.31 1.34
CA CYS A 10 -42.96 -5.02 1.99
C CYS A 10 -43.56 -3.92 1.10
N ALA A 11 -44.55 -3.16 1.58
CA ALA A 11 -45.22 -2.15 0.75
C ALA A 11 -44.39 -0.91 0.36
N ILE A 12 -43.15 -0.79 0.83
CA ILE A 12 -42.25 0.32 0.51
C ILE A 12 -41.26 -0.07 -0.60
N CYS A 13 -40.63 -1.25 -0.50
CA CYS A 13 -39.65 -1.71 -1.49
C CYS A 13 -40.14 -2.88 -2.36
N LEU A 14 -41.34 -3.41 -2.09
CA LEU A 14 -41.96 -4.57 -2.73
C LEU A 14 -41.17 -5.88 -2.61
N GLY A 15 -40.14 -5.93 -1.75
CA GLY A 15 -39.34 -7.12 -1.47
C GLY A 15 -40.05 -8.14 -0.56
N ALA A 16 -39.68 -9.41 -0.66
CA ALA A 16 -40.27 -10.50 0.11
C ALA A 16 -39.84 -10.47 1.59
N MET A 17 -40.81 -10.58 2.51
CA MET A 17 -40.55 -10.59 3.96
C MET A 17 -40.39 -12.02 4.45
N CYS A 18 -39.19 -12.59 4.34
CA CYS A 18 -38.88 -13.94 4.82
C CYS A 18 -38.20 -13.91 6.20
N ALA A 19 -38.74 -14.65 7.18
CA ALA A 19 -38.11 -14.84 8.49
C ALA A 19 -36.83 -15.68 8.31
N GLY A 20 -35.65 -15.05 8.43
CA GLY A 20 -34.34 -15.71 8.33
C GLY A 20 -33.34 -15.08 7.35
N GLY A 21 -33.74 -14.08 6.57
CA GLY A 21 -32.89 -13.41 5.56
C GLY A 21 -31.94 -12.33 6.07
N GLY A 22 -31.75 -12.17 7.39
CA GLY A 22 -30.85 -11.16 7.97
C GLY A 22 -31.37 -9.71 7.98
N GLU A 23 -32.55 -9.43 7.41
CA GLU A 23 -33.21 -8.11 7.50
C GLU A 23 -34.23 -8.07 8.65
N ALA A 24 -34.13 -7.04 9.51
CA ALA A 24 -35.07 -6.84 10.60
C ALA A 24 -36.45 -6.40 10.08
N ILE A 25 -37.52 -7.05 10.55
CA ILE A 25 -38.91 -6.74 10.19
C ILE A 25 -39.55 -5.90 11.31
N PHE A 26 -40.25 -4.84 10.92
CA PHE A 26 -41.03 -4.00 11.82
C PHE A 26 -42.53 -4.21 11.57
N THR A 27 -43.27 -4.57 12.61
CA THR A 27 -44.74 -4.68 12.58
C THR A 27 -45.34 -3.46 13.27
N ALA A 28 -46.10 -2.65 12.53
CA ALA A 28 -46.78 -1.48 13.07
C ALA A 28 -48.00 -1.88 13.92
N GLU A 29 -48.49 -0.98 14.78
CA GLU A 29 -49.70 -1.17 15.62
C GLU A 29 -50.95 -1.58 14.80
N CYS A 30 -51.01 -1.14 13.55
CA CYS A 30 -52.04 -1.49 12.57
C CYS A 30 -51.86 -2.88 11.92
N SER A 31 -50.98 -3.73 12.46
CA SER A 31 -50.64 -5.08 11.97
C SER A 31 -50.01 -5.14 10.57
N HIS A 32 -49.57 -4.02 10.00
CA HIS A 32 -48.81 -3.99 8.76
C HIS A 32 -47.31 -4.17 9.02
N THR A 33 -46.66 -4.99 8.20
CA THR A 33 -45.23 -5.33 8.29
C THR A 33 -44.40 -4.63 7.22
N PHE A 34 -43.20 -4.19 7.60
CA PHE A 34 -42.24 -3.49 6.74
C PHE A 34 -40.81 -3.93 7.07
N HIS A 35 -39.87 -3.79 6.14
CA HIS A 35 -38.44 -3.83 6.50
C HIS A 35 -38.10 -2.64 7.41
N PHE A 36 -37.34 -2.88 8.47
CA PHE A 36 -36.97 -1.86 9.44
C PHE A 36 -36.27 -0.66 8.79
N ASN A 37 -35.42 -0.89 7.79
CA ASN A 37 -34.72 0.18 7.08
C ASN A 37 -35.64 1.01 6.14
N CYS A 38 -36.67 0.37 5.60
CA CYS A 38 -37.68 1.06 4.78
C CYS A 38 -38.54 1.99 5.64
N ILE A 39 -38.92 1.54 6.84
CA ILE A 39 -39.75 2.34 7.73
C ILE A 39 -38.97 3.44 8.47
N SER A 40 -37.70 3.20 8.81
CA SER A 40 -36.84 4.19 9.47
C SER A 40 -36.64 5.45 8.63
N THR A 41 -36.50 5.29 7.32
CA THR A 41 -36.39 6.40 6.36
C THR A 41 -37.66 7.24 6.32
N SER A 42 -38.85 6.62 6.38
CA SER A 42 -40.14 7.32 6.41
C SER A 42 -40.36 8.09 7.72
N VAL A 43 -39.92 7.53 8.86
CA VAL A 43 -40.01 8.19 10.16
C VAL A 43 -39.01 9.35 10.28
N ALA A 44 -37.80 9.20 9.72
CA ALA A 44 -36.79 10.27 9.67
C ALA A 44 -37.29 11.49 8.88
N GLN A 45 -38.19 11.30 7.91
CA GLN A 45 -38.86 12.37 7.17
C GLN A 45 -40.07 12.98 7.91
N GLY A 46 -40.31 12.61 9.18
CA GLY A 46 -41.35 13.19 10.02
C GLY A 46 -42.74 12.57 9.85
N ARG A 47 -42.90 11.51 9.05
CA ARG A 47 -44.19 10.82 8.87
C ARG A 47 -44.42 9.82 10.00
N ARG A 48 -45.38 10.11 10.89
CA ARG A 48 -45.78 9.26 12.03
C ARG A 48 -47.08 8.47 11.78
N VAL A 49 -47.34 8.15 10.53
CA VAL A 49 -48.55 7.44 10.09
C VAL A 49 -48.16 6.23 9.25
N CYS A 50 -48.95 5.16 9.34
CA CYS A 50 -48.77 3.99 8.49
C CYS A 50 -48.94 4.35 7.00
N PRO A 51 -48.01 4.00 6.10
CA PRO A 51 -48.15 4.28 4.66
C PRO A 51 -49.35 3.59 3.99
N LEU A 52 -49.85 2.51 4.57
CA LEU A 52 -50.92 1.70 3.99
C LEU A 52 -52.33 2.09 4.47
N CYS A 53 -52.49 2.34 5.76
CA CYS A 53 -53.81 2.61 6.36
C CYS A 53 -53.92 3.99 7.02
N ASN A 54 -52.84 4.78 7.01
CA ASN A 54 -52.79 6.13 7.57
C ASN A 54 -53.06 6.24 9.09
N THR A 55 -53.08 5.11 9.81
CA THR A 55 -53.19 5.09 11.28
C THR A 55 -51.98 5.77 11.92
N GLN A 56 -52.23 6.70 12.85
CA GLN A 56 -51.19 7.37 13.64
C GLN A 56 -50.54 6.42 14.64
N TRP A 57 -49.21 6.41 14.71
CA TRP A 57 -48.48 5.61 15.68
C TRP A 57 -48.31 6.35 17.00
N ARG A 58 -48.77 5.73 18.09
CA ARG A 58 -48.74 6.35 19.42
C ARG A 58 -47.39 6.15 20.09
N GLU A 59 -46.73 5.03 19.84
CA GLU A 59 -45.38 4.74 20.35
C GLU A 59 -44.44 4.30 19.22
N LEU A 60 -43.38 5.07 18.99
CA LEU A 60 -42.26 4.70 18.12
C LEU A 60 -41.12 4.13 19.00
N PRO A 61 -40.55 2.96 18.68
CA PRO A 61 -39.34 2.47 19.33
C PRO A 61 -38.24 3.53 19.37
N SER A 62 -37.46 3.57 20.45
CA SER A 62 -36.41 4.57 20.71
C SER A 62 -35.41 4.73 19.56
N LEU A 63 -35.18 3.65 18.80
CA LEU A 63 -34.31 3.57 17.63
C LEU A 63 -34.84 4.33 16.39
N LEU A 64 -36.09 4.79 16.41
CA LEU A 64 -36.75 5.51 15.33
C LEU A 64 -37.05 6.98 15.66
N ARG A 65 -36.65 7.47 16.84
CA ARG A 65 -36.85 8.88 17.23
C ARG A 65 -35.77 9.77 16.59
N PRO A 66 -36.14 10.81 15.81
CA PRO A 66 -35.21 11.88 15.47
C PRO A 66 -34.77 12.64 16.74
N LEU A 67 -33.49 13.01 16.82
CA LEU A 67 -32.95 13.91 17.86
C LEU A 67 -33.72 15.25 17.86
N PRO A 68 -34.02 15.85 19.03
CA PRO A 68 -34.79 17.08 19.09
C PRO A 68 -33.99 18.28 18.58
N LEU A 69 -34.58 19.06 17.65
CA LEU A 69 -34.11 20.41 17.32
C LEU A 69 -34.48 21.40 18.44
N PRO A 70 -33.71 22.49 18.63
CA PRO A 70 -33.98 23.49 19.65
C PRO A 70 -35.27 24.29 19.37
N SER A 71 -36.08 24.42 20.41
CA SER A 71 -37.41 25.02 20.44
C SER A 71 -37.41 26.54 20.24
N SER A 72 -38.20 27.06 19.29
CA SER A 72 -38.90 28.34 19.45
C SER A 72 -39.94 28.56 18.33
N MET A 73 -41.23 28.37 18.63
CA MET A 73 -42.35 29.10 17.99
C MET A 73 -43.59 29.03 18.91
N PRO A 74 -44.41 30.10 19.00
CA PRO A 74 -45.49 30.26 19.98
C PRO A 74 -46.83 29.61 19.54
N PRO A 75 -47.81 29.44 20.45
CA PRO A 75 -48.97 28.57 20.23
C PRO A 75 -50.07 29.18 19.35
N THR A 76 -50.76 28.29 18.64
CA THR A 76 -51.92 28.51 17.77
C THR A 76 -53.22 28.74 18.56
N LEU A 77 -54.07 29.63 18.06
CA LEU A 77 -55.48 29.81 18.48
C LEU A 77 -56.43 28.87 17.71
N PRO A 78 -57.62 28.53 18.28
CA PRO A 78 -58.42 27.40 17.81
C PRO A 78 -59.30 27.70 16.58
N ARG A 79 -59.49 26.68 15.74
CA ARG A 79 -60.37 26.65 14.56
C ARG A 79 -61.85 26.53 14.96
N GLN A 80 -62.71 27.32 14.33
CA GLN A 80 -64.16 27.10 14.25
C GLN A 80 -64.62 26.96 12.78
N PRO A 81 -65.79 26.34 12.51
CA PRO A 81 -66.11 25.68 11.24
C PRO A 81 -66.72 26.60 10.18
N PHE A 82 -66.52 26.21 8.92
CA PHE A 82 -66.98 26.85 7.69
C PHE A 82 -68.51 27.01 7.58
N PRO A 83 -68.98 28.06 6.88
CA PRO A 83 -69.96 27.83 5.83
C PRO A 83 -69.72 28.59 4.51
N ARG A 84 -70.06 27.88 3.42
CA ARG A 84 -70.53 28.24 2.06
C ARG A 84 -70.18 29.59 1.38
N MET A 85 -69.78 29.45 0.11
CA MET A 85 -69.61 30.49 -0.91
C MET A 85 -70.92 31.19 -1.29
N GLU A 86 -70.85 32.50 -1.56
CA GLU A 86 -71.40 33.18 -2.76
C GLU A 86 -70.66 34.52 -3.01
N PRO A 87 -70.66 35.07 -4.25
CA PRO A 87 -69.66 36.04 -4.72
C PRO A 87 -70.18 37.49 -4.70
N MET A 88 -69.28 38.49 -4.68
CA MET A 88 -69.39 39.79 -5.40
C MET A 88 -68.25 40.77 -5.01
N HIS A 89 -67.53 41.23 -6.04
CA HIS A 89 -67.02 42.59 -6.27
C HIS A 89 -65.92 43.19 -5.35
N GLY A 90 -64.68 43.15 -5.89
CA GLY A 90 -63.82 44.29 -6.15
C GLY A 90 -63.49 45.28 -5.03
N VAL A 91 -62.33 45.09 -4.37
CA VAL A 91 -61.42 46.16 -3.93
C VAL A 91 -59.99 45.59 -3.89
N GLN A 92 -59.03 46.27 -4.51
CA GLN A 92 -57.61 45.94 -4.56
C GLN A 92 -56.91 46.42 -3.27
N PRO A 93 -56.21 45.56 -2.49
CA PRO A 93 -55.45 46.01 -1.33
C PRO A 93 -53.99 46.41 -1.69
N PRO A 94 -53.37 47.35 -0.95
CA PRO A 94 -52.05 47.93 -1.26
C PRO A 94 -50.89 46.96 -0.96
N PRO A 95 -49.67 47.19 -1.51
CA PRO A 95 -48.56 46.26 -1.34
C PRO A 95 -48.06 46.23 0.11
N PRO A 96 -47.65 45.06 0.64
CA PRO A 96 -47.14 44.96 2.00
C PRO A 96 -45.75 45.60 2.11
N ARG A 97 -45.58 46.43 3.14
CA ARG A 97 -44.32 47.05 3.54
C ARG A 97 -43.29 45.98 3.90
N HIS A 98 -42.09 46.09 3.33
CA HIS A 98 -40.92 45.30 3.69
C HIS A 98 -40.61 45.40 5.19
N GLN A 99 -40.65 44.27 5.89
CA GLN A 99 -39.94 44.13 7.17
C GLN A 99 -38.52 43.59 6.87
N PRO A 100 -37.46 44.17 7.46
CA PRO A 100 -36.11 43.66 7.29
C PRO A 100 -35.97 42.31 8.01
N VAL A 101 -35.58 41.28 7.24
CA VAL A 101 -35.18 39.97 7.77
C VAL A 101 -33.93 40.17 8.65
N PRO A 102 -33.85 39.57 9.86
CA PRO A 102 -32.61 39.57 10.61
C PRO A 102 -31.54 38.85 9.79
N ALA A 103 -30.43 39.52 9.52
CA ALA A 103 -29.31 38.94 8.81
C ALA A 103 -28.94 37.60 9.46
N ALA A 104 -29.10 36.51 8.70
CA ALA A 104 -28.46 35.26 9.02
C ALA A 104 -26.97 35.56 9.18
N GLN A 105 -26.40 35.23 10.34
CA GLN A 105 -24.97 35.32 10.53
C GLN A 105 -24.31 34.54 9.39
N PRO A 106 -23.36 35.15 8.65
CA PRO A 106 -22.63 34.39 7.65
C PRO A 106 -21.99 33.18 8.33
N PRO A 107 -21.89 32.03 7.63
CA PRO A 107 -21.11 30.92 8.14
C PRO A 107 -19.72 31.44 8.55
N PRO A 108 -19.10 30.88 9.61
CA PRO A 108 -17.77 31.29 10.02
C PRO A 108 -16.86 31.31 8.78
N PRO A 109 -16.02 32.35 8.62
CA PRO A 109 -15.18 32.47 7.44
C PRO A 109 -14.39 31.18 7.28
N GLN A 110 -14.62 30.50 6.16
CA GLN A 110 -13.71 29.44 5.70
C GLN A 110 -12.32 30.08 5.68
N PRO A 111 -11.26 29.46 6.24
CA PRO A 111 -9.91 29.98 6.08
C PRO A 111 -9.68 30.19 4.60
N VAL A 112 -9.47 31.44 4.17
CA VAL A 112 -9.13 31.74 2.78
C VAL A 112 -7.81 31.02 2.53
N GLU A 113 -7.82 30.02 1.65
CA GLU A 113 -6.58 29.36 1.28
C GLU A 113 -5.65 30.42 0.67
N PRO A 114 -4.40 30.52 1.16
CA PRO A 114 -3.49 31.52 0.64
C PRO A 114 -3.21 31.27 -0.85
N GLU A 115 -3.05 32.36 -1.61
CA GLU A 115 -2.80 32.28 -3.05
C GLU A 115 -1.46 31.60 -3.36
N VAL A 116 -0.51 31.62 -2.43
CA VAL A 116 0.82 31.00 -2.51
C VAL A 116 1.07 30.19 -1.23
N PHE A 117 1.70 29.03 -1.36
CA PHE A 117 1.99 28.10 -0.25
C PHE A 117 3.45 28.18 0.25
N ASP A 118 3.95 29.41 0.49
CA ASP A 118 5.31 29.72 0.95
C ASP A 118 5.44 29.85 2.48
N ASP A 119 4.48 29.30 3.23
CA ASP A 119 4.42 29.31 4.70
C ASP A 119 5.07 28.05 5.33
N ASP A 120 5.98 27.39 4.62
CA ASP A 120 6.64 26.16 5.04
C ASP A 120 7.65 26.39 6.19
N ASP A 121 7.80 25.39 7.06
CA ASP A 121 8.84 25.43 8.10
C ASP A 121 10.24 25.47 7.47
N PRO A 122 11.16 26.28 8.03
CA PRO A 122 12.51 26.41 7.47
C PRO A 122 13.26 25.08 7.54
N VAL A 123 13.96 24.77 6.45
CA VAL A 123 14.95 23.69 6.40
C VAL A 123 16.28 24.26 6.89
N ASP A 124 17.02 23.47 7.66
CA ASP A 124 18.39 23.84 8.02
C ASP A 124 19.23 23.92 6.73
N PRO A 125 19.95 25.04 6.47
CA PRO A 125 20.63 25.22 5.19
C PRO A 125 21.64 24.08 4.97
N PRO A 126 21.79 23.57 3.72
CA PRO A 126 22.89 22.68 3.41
C PRO A 126 24.18 23.39 3.78
N VAL A 127 25.06 22.72 4.53
CA VAL A 127 26.30 23.31 5.05
C VAL A 127 27.21 23.71 3.88
N SER A 128 27.02 24.92 3.35
CA SER A 128 27.92 25.57 2.41
C SER A 128 29.03 26.25 3.21
N GLY A 129 30.26 25.76 3.05
CA GLY A 129 31.35 25.92 4.00
C GLY A 129 31.92 27.33 4.20
N HIS A 130 32.40 27.56 5.43
CA HIS A 130 33.76 28.01 5.77
C HIS A 130 33.80 28.20 7.30
N ASP A 131 34.37 27.23 8.02
CA ASP A 131 35.24 27.47 9.21
C ASP A 131 35.65 26.15 9.88
N GLY A 132 36.92 25.77 9.70
CA GLY A 132 37.86 25.59 10.81
C GLY A 132 37.70 24.48 11.85
N GLN A 133 36.62 23.67 11.90
CA GLN A 133 36.55 22.53 12.82
C GLN A 133 35.78 21.36 12.23
N ARG A 134 36.56 20.42 11.69
CA ARG A 134 36.18 19.13 11.14
C ARG A 134 35.55 18.26 12.24
N ARG A 135 34.23 18.30 12.40
CA ARG A 135 33.45 17.18 12.95
C ARG A 135 33.08 16.28 11.78
N GLU A 136 33.90 15.26 11.53
CA GLU A 136 33.53 14.12 10.69
C GLU A 136 32.37 13.39 11.38
N ALA A 137 31.15 13.73 10.98
CA ALA A 137 29.98 12.87 11.17
C ALA A 137 29.39 12.61 9.79
N ALA A 138 30.20 11.99 8.91
CA ALA A 138 29.66 11.31 7.74
C ALA A 138 28.84 10.12 8.26
N ALA A 139 27.61 9.97 7.80
CA ALA A 139 26.86 8.74 8.03
C ALA A 139 27.75 7.56 7.64
N ALA A 140 27.84 6.54 8.49
CA ALA A 140 28.54 5.32 8.16
C ALA A 140 27.70 4.50 7.16
N THR A 141 27.55 5.00 5.94
CA THR A 141 27.10 4.20 4.79
C THR A 141 28.21 3.20 4.47
N SER A 142 27.86 1.94 4.20
CA SER A 142 28.81 0.84 3.99
C SER A 142 29.67 0.93 2.71
N GLY A 143 29.86 2.10 2.11
CA GLY A 143 30.61 2.34 0.87
C GLY A 143 29.74 2.88 -0.29
N PRO A 144 30.32 3.07 -1.49
CA PRO A 144 29.59 3.53 -2.67
C PRO A 144 28.62 2.46 -3.21
N LEU A 145 27.74 2.83 -4.15
CA LEU A 145 26.92 1.87 -4.91
C LEU A 145 27.80 0.74 -5.47
N VAL A 146 27.34 -0.50 -5.37
CA VAL A 146 28.05 -1.66 -5.92
C VAL A 146 27.43 -2.02 -7.26
N VAL A 147 28.23 -2.04 -8.32
CA VAL A 147 27.81 -2.45 -9.67
C VAL A 147 28.57 -3.72 -10.03
N LYS A 148 27.84 -4.78 -10.37
CA LYS A 148 28.38 -6.07 -10.81
C LYS A 148 27.84 -6.46 -12.16
N THR A 149 28.64 -7.18 -12.93
CA THR A 149 28.28 -7.71 -14.24
C THR A 149 28.32 -9.24 -14.18
N HIS A 150 27.33 -9.90 -14.81
CA HIS A 150 27.29 -11.35 -14.94
C HIS A 150 27.02 -11.73 -16.40
N VAL A 151 27.88 -12.54 -16.98
CA VAL A 151 27.72 -13.06 -18.34
C VAL A 151 26.88 -14.34 -18.34
N GLU A 152 26.16 -14.60 -19.44
CA GLU A 152 25.32 -15.79 -19.58
C GLU A 152 26.10 -17.10 -19.43
N CYS A 153 27.25 -17.18 -20.12
CA CYS A 153 28.19 -18.29 -20.06
C CYS A 153 29.59 -17.72 -19.81
N SER A 154 30.41 -18.42 -19.03
CA SER A 154 31.81 -18.03 -18.79
C SER A 154 32.68 -18.11 -20.05
N ALA A 155 32.31 -18.97 -21.00
CA ALA A 155 33.01 -19.18 -22.26
C ALA A 155 32.06 -19.29 -23.45
N VAL A 156 32.51 -18.84 -24.62
CA VAL A 156 31.83 -18.97 -25.92
C VAL A 156 32.85 -19.45 -26.95
N ALA A 157 32.50 -20.47 -27.73
CA ALA A 157 33.39 -21.03 -28.74
C ALA A 157 33.87 -19.94 -29.73
N ARG A 158 35.16 -19.93 -30.06
CA ARG A 158 35.78 -18.85 -30.86
C ARG A 158 35.17 -18.66 -32.25
N ASP A 159 34.65 -19.72 -32.86
CA ASP A 159 33.98 -19.75 -34.16
C ASP A 159 32.48 -19.40 -34.08
N SER A 160 31.94 -19.28 -32.86
CA SER A 160 30.55 -18.91 -32.62
C SER A 160 30.38 -17.39 -32.54
N SER A 161 29.29 -16.91 -33.14
CA SER A 161 28.86 -15.51 -33.09
C SER A 161 27.42 -15.40 -32.56
N PRO A 162 27.20 -15.50 -31.24
CA PRO A 162 25.85 -15.43 -30.68
C PRO A 162 25.30 -14.00 -30.80
N ASP A 163 24.14 -13.85 -31.45
CA ASP A 163 23.47 -12.56 -31.67
C ASP A 163 22.59 -12.09 -30.49
N ASN A 164 22.37 -12.97 -29.50
CA ASN A 164 21.49 -12.71 -28.36
C ASN A 164 22.13 -13.17 -27.04
N PHE A 165 23.43 -12.90 -26.90
CA PHE A 165 24.18 -13.24 -25.69
C PHE A 165 23.76 -12.31 -24.55
N ALA A 166 23.32 -12.87 -23.41
CA ALA A 166 22.87 -12.03 -22.30
C ALA A 166 24.00 -11.63 -21.35
N VAL A 167 23.98 -10.38 -20.93
CA VAL A 167 24.78 -9.85 -19.83
C VAL A 167 23.87 -9.15 -18.85
N LEU A 168 23.96 -9.52 -17.57
CA LEU A 168 23.21 -8.94 -16.48
C LEU A 168 24.04 -7.89 -15.76
N VAL A 169 23.51 -6.68 -15.64
CA VAL A 169 24.07 -5.61 -14.80
C VAL A 169 23.26 -5.56 -13.51
N HIS A 170 23.92 -5.79 -12.38
CA HIS A 170 23.34 -5.75 -11.04
C HIS A 170 23.86 -4.54 -10.29
N VAL A 171 22.98 -3.60 -9.98
CA VAL A 171 23.26 -2.43 -9.15
C VAL A 171 22.68 -2.68 -7.77
N LYS A 172 23.50 -2.55 -6.73
CA LYS A 172 23.07 -2.67 -5.33
C LYS A 172 23.45 -1.42 -4.55
N ALA A 173 22.47 -0.86 -3.88
CA ALA A 173 22.68 0.25 -2.97
C ALA A 173 23.31 -0.21 -1.64
N PRO A 174 24.20 0.60 -1.05
CA PRO A 174 24.77 0.29 0.25
C PRO A 174 23.67 0.31 1.33
N GLY A 175 23.79 -0.58 2.31
CA GLY A 175 22.95 -0.55 3.49
C GLY A 175 23.33 0.62 4.41
N ILE A 176 22.35 1.05 5.22
CA ILE A 176 22.60 1.97 6.33
C ILE A 176 23.01 1.12 7.52
N VAL A 177 24.23 1.30 8.01
CA VAL A 177 24.69 0.58 9.21
C VAL A 177 24.11 1.28 10.43
N CYS A 178 23.04 0.72 10.99
CA CYS A 178 22.53 1.13 12.29
C CYS A 178 23.50 0.62 13.38
N GLY A 179 24.35 1.51 13.91
CA GLY A 179 25.16 1.22 15.08
C GLY A 179 24.27 0.97 16.29
N ALA A 180 24.03 -0.31 16.62
CA ALA A 180 23.32 -0.71 17.83
C ALA A 180 24.19 -0.45 19.08
N ALA A 181 24.28 0.80 19.55
CA ALA A 181 24.80 1.15 20.90
C ALA A 181 24.61 2.61 21.34
N SER A 182 24.14 3.52 20.49
CA SER A 182 23.94 4.93 20.86
C SER A 182 22.77 5.47 20.07
N GLY A 183 21.83 6.15 20.72
CA GLY A 183 20.61 6.71 20.12
C GLY A 183 20.82 7.83 19.10
N ASP A 184 21.98 7.87 18.43
CA ASP A 184 22.23 8.69 17.26
C ASP A 184 21.93 7.83 16.02
N ASP A 185 20.72 8.01 15.48
CA ASP A 185 20.29 7.46 14.20
C ASP A 185 21.30 7.94 13.13
N ALA A 186 21.81 7.04 12.30
CA ALA A 186 22.73 7.43 11.22
C ALA A 186 22.07 8.54 10.37
N PRO A 187 22.78 9.64 10.04
CA PRO A 187 22.16 10.78 9.40
C PRO A 187 21.63 10.39 8.02
N ARG A 188 20.31 10.26 7.93
CA ARG A 188 19.58 10.03 6.68
C ARG A 188 19.19 11.35 6.04
N ALA A 189 18.92 11.32 4.74
CA ALA A 189 18.42 12.48 4.03
C ALA A 189 17.03 12.89 4.58
N PRO A 190 16.77 14.19 4.81
CA PRO A 190 15.46 14.68 5.23
C PRO A 190 14.45 14.55 4.09
N LEU A 191 13.19 14.30 4.45
CA LEU A 191 12.09 14.03 3.51
C LEU A 191 11.04 15.15 3.51
N ASP A 192 10.63 15.61 2.33
CA ASP A 192 9.38 16.36 2.11
C ASP A 192 8.28 15.40 1.65
N LEU A 193 7.32 15.11 2.52
CA LEU A 193 6.20 14.22 2.22
C LEU A 193 4.88 14.99 2.09
N VAL A 194 4.18 14.82 0.98
CA VAL A 194 2.79 15.31 0.83
C VAL A 194 1.85 14.13 0.76
N THR A 195 0.85 14.09 1.64
CA THR A 195 -0.17 13.04 1.63
C THR A 195 -1.47 13.60 1.06
N VAL A 196 -2.00 12.94 0.03
CA VAL A 196 -3.22 13.30 -0.69
C VAL A 196 -4.27 12.25 -0.33
N LEU A 197 -5.18 12.63 0.55
CA LEU A 197 -6.13 11.73 1.18
C LEU A 197 -7.54 11.94 0.64
N ASP A 198 -8.12 10.88 0.08
CA ASP A 198 -9.52 10.86 -0.32
C ASP A 198 -10.43 10.91 0.92
N VAL A 199 -11.29 11.91 0.98
CA VAL A 199 -12.32 12.07 2.02
C VAL A 199 -13.71 12.00 1.41
N SER A 200 -13.89 11.31 0.28
CA SER A 200 -15.19 11.11 -0.35
C SER A 200 -16.14 10.29 0.53
N GLY A 201 -17.44 10.32 0.21
CA GLY A 201 -18.47 9.61 1.00
C GLY A 201 -18.24 8.10 1.14
N SER A 202 -17.54 7.44 0.20
CA SER A 202 -17.17 6.02 0.28
C SER A 202 -16.20 5.73 1.44
N MET A 203 -15.30 6.68 1.72
CA MET A 203 -14.33 6.62 2.81
C MET A 203 -14.96 6.74 4.22
N ARG A 204 -16.28 6.94 4.35
CA ARG A 204 -16.98 6.92 5.66
C ARG A 204 -16.76 5.60 6.43
N ARG A 205 -16.51 4.49 5.71
CA ARG A 205 -16.21 3.18 6.31
C ARG A 205 -14.71 3.01 6.60
N GLY A 206 -13.84 3.65 5.82
CA GLY A 206 -12.38 3.55 5.91
C GLY A 206 -11.72 4.43 6.98
N LYS A 207 -12.29 4.53 8.19
CA LYS A 207 -11.65 5.27 9.31
C LYS A 207 -10.24 4.75 9.63
N LEU A 208 -9.96 3.50 9.29
CA LEU A 208 -8.63 2.89 9.45
C LEU A 208 -7.56 3.55 8.56
N ALA A 209 -7.92 4.17 7.44
CA ALA A 209 -6.96 4.94 6.63
C ALA A 209 -6.39 6.14 7.41
N LEU A 210 -7.27 6.86 8.14
CA LEU A 210 -6.87 7.99 8.99
C LEU A 210 -6.07 7.50 10.20
N GLN A 211 -6.36 6.31 10.73
CA GLN A 211 -5.54 5.71 11.79
C GLN A 211 -4.16 5.28 11.28
N ALA A 212 -4.06 4.76 10.06
CA ALA A 212 -2.79 4.38 9.45
C ALA A 212 -1.89 5.61 9.21
N MET A 213 -2.48 6.79 8.99
CA MET A 213 -1.74 8.05 8.92
C MET A 213 -1.09 8.44 10.26
N GLY A 214 -1.67 8.06 11.40
CA GLY A 214 -1.02 8.23 12.71
C GLY A 214 0.34 7.52 12.77
N PHE A 215 0.41 6.29 12.27
CA PHE A 215 1.68 5.55 12.19
C PHE A 215 2.71 6.26 11.29
N VAL A 216 2.28 6.84 10.16
CA VAL A 216 3.17 7.61 9.28
C VAL A 216 3.73 8.82 10.03
N ILE A 217 2.87 9.60 10.69
CA ILE A 217 3.27 10.79 11.47
C ILE A 217 4.28 10.41 12.58
N ASP A 218 4.03 9.32 13.29
CA ASP A 218 4.91 8.83 14.35
C ASP A 218 6.28 8.37 13.83
N THR A 219 6.30 7.84 12.60
CA THR A 219 7.51 7.30 11.96
C THR A 219 8.43 8.40 11.41
N LEU A 220 7.89 9.56 11.04
CA LEU A 220 8.68 10.68 10.54
C LEU A 220 9.55 11.29 11.64
N GLY A 221 10.75 11.74 11.26
CA GLY A 221 11.71 12.38 12.14
C GLY A 221 11.55 13.90 12.22
N PRO A 222 12.25 14.57 13.14
CA PRO A 222 12.15 16.03 13.34
C PRO A 222 12.63 16.86 12.14
N ASP A 223 13.46 16.29 11.26
CA ASP A 223 13.96 16.93 10.04
C ASP A 223 13.07 16.69 8.81
N ASP A 224 12.12 15.77 8.92
CA ASP A 224 11.13 15.55 7.87
C ASP A 224 10.02 16.57 7.95
N ARG A 225 9.45 16.89 6.79
CA ARG A 225 8.28 17.73 6.69
C ARG A 225 7.09 17.00 6.08
N LEU A 226 5.91 17.21 6.65
CA LEU A 226 4.65 16.62 6.19
C LEU A 226 3.62 17.71 5.89
N SER A 227 2.98 17.61 4.73
CA SER A 227 1.73 18.32 4.42
C SER A 227 0.61 17.33 4.14
N VAL A 228 -0.57 17.60 4.67
CA VAL A 228 -1.78 16.83 4.44
C VAL A 228 -2.69 17.62 3.52
N VAL A 229 -3.03 17.03 2.38
CA VAL A 229 -4.03 17.50 1.43
C VAL A 229 -5.20 16.52 1.49
N SER A 230 -6.41 17.05 1.67
CA SER A 230 -7.63 16.25 1.57
C SER A 230 -8.37 16.61 0.30
N PHE A 231 -9.00 15.64 -0.33
CA PHE A 231 -9.79 15.91 -1.53
C PHE A 231 -11.10 15.12 -1.52
N SER A 232 -12.12 15.76 -2.09
CA SER A 232 -13.40 15.13 -2.41
C SER A 232 -13.82 15.59 -3.81
N SER A 233 -14.87 16.41 -3.92
CA SER A 233 -15.19 17.13 -5.16
C SER A 233 -14.18 18.25 -5.46
N THR A 234 -13.60 18.82 -4.40
CA THR A 234 -12.53 19.83 -4.44
C THR A 234 -11.40 19.37 -3.51
N ALA A 235 -10.19 19.81 -3.79
CA ALA A 235 -9.03 19.59 -2.92
C ALA A 235 -8.81 20.80 -2.00
N ARG A 236 -8.25 20.52 -0.82
CA ARG A 236 -7.89 21.54 0.18
C ARG A 236 -6.60 21.12 0.88
N ARG A 237 -5.71 22.09 1.09
CA ARG A 237 -4.54 21.92 1.96
C ARG A 237 -5.00 21.99 3.43
N VAL A 238 -4.87 20.87 4.14
CA VAL A 238 -5.28 20.74 5.55
C VAL A 238 -4.20 21.28 6.46
N THR A 239 -2.94 20.94 6.17
CA THR A 239 -1.77 21.46 6.87
C THR A 239 -0.77 22.05 5.89
N ARG A 240 -0.09 23.12 6.29
CA ARG A 240 1.13 23.57 5.62
C ARG A 240 2.23 22.51 5.74
N LEU A 241 3.35 22.70 5.04
CA LEU A 241 4.48 21.78 5.10
C LEU A 241 5.22 21.97 6.43
N LEU A 242 4.87 21.12 7.41
CA LEU A 242 5.28 21.22 8.82
C LEU A 242 6.43 20.27 9.13
N ARG A 243 7.44 20.70 9.88
CA ARG A 243 8.44 19.78 10.46
C ARG A 243 7.79 18.86 11.47
N MET A 244 8.07 17.56 11.40
CA MET A 244 7.52 16.54 12.29
C MET A 244 8.27 16.47 13.62
N SER A 245 8.40 17.63 14.28
CA SER A 245 8.92 17.73 15.64
C SER A 245 7.99 17.00 16.61
N ASP A 246 8.58 16.25 17.56
CA ASP A 246 7.81 15.46 18.54
C ASP A 246 6.95 16.33 19.46
N THR A 247 7.30 17.60 19.63
CA THR A 247 6.63 18.52 20.55
C THR A 247 5.40 19.20 19.96
N ILE A 248 5.43 19.59 18.69
CA ILE A 248 4.37 20.41 18.06
C ILE A 248 3.93 19.82 16.73
N GLY A 249 4.86 19.50 15.84
CA GLY A 249 4.56 19.10 14.46
C GLY A 249 3.69 17.86 14.36
N LYS A 250 4.07 16.79 15.07
CA LYS A 250 3.32 15.53 15.08
C LYS A 250 1.93 15.68 15.69
N GLY A 251 1.81 16.48 16.75
CA GLY A 251 0.52 16.78 17.39
C GLY A 251 -0.45 17.50 16.46
N LEU A 252 0.02 18.57 15.80
CA LEU A 252 -0.79 19.33 14.84
C LEU A 252 -1.21 18.49 13.63
N ALA A 253 -0.30 17.68 13.08
CA ALA A 253 -0.62 16.79 11.97
C ALA A 253 -1.65 15.72 12.37
N SER A 254 -1.51 15.14 13.57
CA SER A 254 -2.42 14.11 14.08
C SER A 254 -3.82 14.68 14.34
N GLU A 255 -3.92 15.87 14.93
CA GLU A 255 -5.19 16.57 15.13
C GLU A 255 -5.86 16.92 13.80
N ALA A 256 -5.08 17.43 12.84
CA ALA A 256 -5.57 17.75 11.51
C ALA A 256 -6.16 16.52 10.80
N VAL A 257 -5.45 15.39 10.82
CA VAL A 257 -5.93 14.11 10.24
C VAL A 257 -7.17 13.60 10.99
N GLY A 258 -7.20 13.69 12.32
CA GLY A 258 -8.33 13.28 13.15
C GLY A 258 -9.61 14.11 12.93
N SER A 259 -9.46 15.35 12.45
CA SER A 259 -10.59 16.24 12.14
C SER A 259 -11.25 15.98 10.78
N LEU A 260 -10.61 15.18 9.90
CA LEU A 260 -11.10 14.92 8.56
C LEU A 260 -12.41 14.14 8.58
N THR A 261 -13.40 14.66 7.86
CA THR A 261 -14.74 14.06 7.76
C THR A 261 -15.06 13.71 6.32
N ALA A 262 -15.44 12.44 6.12
CA ALA A 262 -15.77 11.93 4.80
C ALA A 262 -17.08 12.52 4.26
N CYS A 263 -16.99 13.27 3.15
CA CYS A 263 -18.10 13.88 2.43
C CYS A 263 -17.75 14.17 0.95
N GLY A 264 -18.75 14.23 0.07
CA GLY A 264 -18.55 14.64 -1.34
C GLY A 264 -18.17 13.52 -2.32
N GLY A 265 -17.72 13.92 -3.52
CA GLY A 265 -17.27 13.04 -4.61
C GLY A 265 -15.76 12.79 -4.57
N THR A 266 -15.18 12.37 -5.70
CA THR A 266 -13.75 12.02 -5.84
C THR A 266 -13.17 12.73 -7.07
N ASN A 267 -12.21 13.64 -6.85
CA ASN A 267 -11.53 14.44 -7.86
C ASN A 267 -10.01 14.37 -7.66
N ILE A 268 -9.39 13.32 -8.22
CA ILE A 268 -7.98 13.02 -8.02
C ILE A 268 -7.09 14.11 -8.63
N ALA A 269 -7.47 14.62 -9.81
CA ALA A 269 -6.70 15.67 -10.50
C ALA A 269 -6.54 16.95 -9.66
N ASP A 270 -7.59 17.35 -8.93
CA ASP A 270 -7.52 18.53 -8.08
C ASP A 270 -6.66 18.28 -6.84
N GLY A 271 -6.75 17.08 -6.25
CA GLY A 271 -5.87 16.65 -5.15
C GLY A 271 -4.39 16.72 -5.53
N LEU A 272 -4.05 16.17 -6.70
CA LEU A 272 -2.68 16.19 -7.21
C LEU A 272 -2.22 17.62 -7.58
N ARG A 273 -3.09 18.46 -8.13
CA ARG A 273 -2.75 19.86 -8.41
C ARG A 273 -2.44 20.65 -7.14
N THR A 274 -3.21 20.45 -6.08
CA THR A 274 -2.93 21.08 -4.78
C THR A 274 -1.63 20.55 -4.18
N ALA A 275 -1.35 19.26 -4.31
CA ALA A 275 -0.07 18.69 -3.88
C ALA A 275 1.13 19.23 -4.66
N ALA A 276 0.99 19.37 -5.99
CA ALA A 276 1.99 20.03 -6.83
C ALA A 276 2.24 21.45 -6.33
N LYS A 277 1.17 22.23 -6.13
CA LYS A 277 1.28 23.60 -5.61
C LYS A 277 2.00 23.69 -4.26
N VAL A 278 1.73 22.76 -3.33
CA VAL A 278 2.44 22.71 -2.03
C VAL A 278 3.94 22.52 -2.21
N LEU A 279 4.34 21.70 -3.17
CA LEU A 279 5.75 21.44 -3.43
C LEU A 279 6.37 22.53 -4.33
N ASP A 280 5.65 23.09 -5.30
CA ASP A 280 6.13 24.14 -6.19
C ASP A 280 6.38 25.45 -5.44
N ASP A 281 5.46 25.85 -4.54
CA ASP A 281 5.50 27.13 -3.83
C ASP A 281 6.40 27.10 -2.57
N ARG A 282 7.00 25.95 -2.21
CA ARG A 282 7.82 25.81 -0.99
C ARG A 282 9.11 26.63 -1.08
N ARG A 283 9.49 27.32 0.00
CA ARG A 283 10.68 28.17 0.04
C ARG A 283 11.98 27.37 0.04
N CYS A 284 12.00 26.29 0.82
CA CYS A 284 13.16 25.42 0.95
C CYS A 284 12.81 24.00 0.50
N ARG A 285 13.78 23.27 -0.04
CA ARG A 285 13.59 21.88 -0.51
C ARG A 285 14.47 20.95 0.31
N ASN A 286 13.86 19.91 0.88
CA ASN A 286 14.63 18.78 1.39
C ASN A 286 15.23 17.98 0.24
N ALA A 287 16.25 17.16 0.53
CA ALA A 287 16.92 16.34 -0.47
C ALA A 287 15.95 15.37 -1.14
N VAL A 288 15.07 14.72 -0.37
CA VAL A 288 14.08 13.77 -0.88
C VAL A 288 12.69 14.42 -0.85
N SER A 289 11.89 14.22 -1.90
CA SER A 289 10.49 14.70 -1.96
C SER A 289 9.59 13.63 -2.55
N SER A 290 8.44 13.37 -1.93
CA SER A 290 7.54 12.29 -2.37
C SER A 290 6.08 12.63 -2.08
N VAL A 291 5.16 12.06 -2.86
CA VAL A 291 3.71 12.20 -2.69
C VAL A 291 3.10 10.83 -2.45
N ILE A 292 2.24 10.72 -1.44
CA ILE A 292 1.42 9.52 -1.20
C ILE A 292 -0.03 9.87 -1.52
N LEU A 293 -0.63 9.19 -2.50
CA LEU A 293 -2.04 9.32 -2.85
C LEU A 293 -2.82 8.10 -2.36
N LEU A 294 -3.84 8.31 -1.55
CA LEU A 294 -4.76 7.27 -1.10
C LEU A 294 -6.16 7.54 -1.63
N SER A 295 -6.77 6.56 -2.31
CA SER A 295 -8.16 6.65 -2.76
C SER A 295 -8.86 5.27 -2.80
N ASP A 296 -10.14 5.26 -2.43
CA ASP A 296 -11.05 4.09 -2.53
C ASP A 296 -12.07 4.21 -3.68
N GLY A 297 -12.07 5.35 -4.37
CA GLY A 297 -13.08 5.76 -5.33
C GLY A 297 -12.58 5.81 -6.77
N ARG A 298 -13.54 5.90 -7.70
CA ARG A 298 -13.26 6.23 -9.10
C ARG A 298 -13.32 7.75 -9.27
N ASP A 299 -12.45 8.29 -10.10
CA ASP A 299 -12.53 9.70 -10.47
C ASP A 299 -13.85 9.98 -11.20
N ASN A 300 -14.79 10.60 -10.49
CA ASN A 300 -16.14 10.86 -10.99
C ASN A 300 -16.24 12.18 -11.75
N HIS A 301 -15.17 12.97 -11.82
CA HIS A 301 -15.17 14.30 -12.44
C HIS A 301 -14.54 14.30 -13.84
N ASN A 302 -13.50 13.51 -14.06
CA ASN A 302 -12.87 13.44 -15.38
C ASN A 302 -13.64 12.56 -16.39
N ILE A 303 -14.34 11.51 -15.93
CA ILE A 303 -15.19 10.65 -16.78
C ILE A 303 -16.38 11.42 -17.40
N ARG A 304 -16.85 12.50 -16.76
CA ARG A 304 -17.99 13.29 -17.27
C ARG A 304 -17.62 14.30 -18.36
N ARG A 305 -16.34 14.63 -18.53
CA ARG A 305 -15.88 15.62 -19.54
C ARG A 305 -15.53 14.99 -20.88
N THR A 306 -15.10 13.73 -20.91
CA THR A 306 -14.77 13.00 -22.14
C THR A 306 -15.85 11.97 -22.46
N ARG A 307 -16.79 12.35 -23.34
CA ARG A 307 -17.75 11.42 -23.95
C ARG A 307 -17.13 10.48 -25.01
N ASP A 308 -15.82 10.61 -25.25
CA ASP A 308 -15.07 9.81 -26.21
C ASP A 308 -14.21 8.74 -25.51
N SER A 309 -14.28 7.54 -26.07
CA SER A 309 -13.97 6.21 -25.52
C SER A 309 -12.50 5.91 -25.15
N VAL A 310 -11.66 6.89 -24.82
CA VAL A 310 -10.29 6.66 -24.32
C VAL A 310 -10.02 7.59 -23.14
N THR A 311 -10.08 7.03 -21.92
CA THR A 311 -9.73 7.77 -20.70
C THR A 311 -8.23 8.02 -20.71
N ASN A 312 -7.80 9.22 -21.12
CA ASN A 312 -6.40 9.61 -21.01
C ASN A 312 -6.11 10.04 -19.56
N TYR A 313 -5.40 9.20 -18.82
CA TYR A 313 -5.03 9.44 -17.43
C TYR A 313 -3.82 10.36 -17.27
N ASP A 314 -3.08 10.65 -18.35
CA ASP A 314 -1.93 11.57 -18.32
C ASP A 314 -2.34 12.99 -17.88
N VAL A 315 -3.60 13.37 -18.16
CA VAL A 315 -4.18 14.67 -17.78
C VAL A 315 -4.34 14.81 -16.26
N LEU A 316 -4.35 13.69 -15.52
CA LEU A 316 -4.46 13.71 -14.06
C LEU A 316 -3.15 14.12 -13.38
N VAL A 317 -2.02 13.93 -14.05
CA VAL A 317 -0.69 14.17 -13.49
C VAL A 317 -0.24 15.60 -13.80
N PRO A 318 -0.02 16.46 -12.79
CA PRO A 318 0.61 17.74 -12.98
C PRO A 318 1.98 17.61 -13.68
N PRO A 319 2.31 18.47 -14.66
CA PRO A 319 3.59 18.42 -15.37
C PRO A 319 4.81 18.46 -14.45
N SER A 320 4.73 19.12 -13.28
CA SER A 320 5.82 19.20 -12.31
C SER A 320 6.18 17.88 -11.62
N PHE A 321 5.32 16.85 -11.73
CA PHE A 321 5.63 15.51 -11.23
C PHE A 321 6.16 14.56 -12.29
N VAL A 322 6.17 14.96 -13.56
CA VAL A 322 6.69 14.13 -14.64
C VAL A 322 8.19 14.42 -14.75
N PRO A 323 9.06 13.41 -14.57
CA PRO A 323 10.50 13.63 -14.70
C PRO A 323 10.84 14.09 -16.13
N THR A 324 11.30 15.32 -16.31
CA THR A 324 11.69 15.84 -17.64
C THR A 324 13.12 15.47 -18.03
N GLY A 325 13.89 14.88 -17.11
CA GLY A 325 15.30 14.50 -17.31
C GLY A 325 16.26 15.69 -17.47
N ALA A 326 15.77 16.91 -17.22
CA ALA A 326 16.56 18.14 -17.28
C ALA A 326 17.33 18.37 -15.97
N VAL A 327 18.55 18.89 -16.08
CA VAL A 327 19.41 19.18 -14.92
C VAL A 327 18.77 20.28 -14.06
N GLY A 328 18.47 19.98 -12.80
CA GLY A 328 17.86 20.92 -11.85
C GLY A 328 16.33 20.88 -11.82
N ASP A 329 15.72 20.01 -12.61
CA ASP A 329 14.30 19.71 -12.51
C ASP A 329 14.02 18.87 -11.26
N TRP A 330 12.95 19.16 -10.55
CA TRP A 330 12.58 18.44 -9.34
C TRP A 330 11.38 17.58 -9.68
N SER A 331 11.46 16.29 -9.41
CA SER A 331 10.36 15.35 -9.62
C SER A 331 10.11 14.62 -8.32
N ALA A 332 8.87 14.67 -7.83
CA ALA A 332 8.46 13.88 -6.67
C ALA A 332 7.62 12.69 -7.13
N PRO A 333 8.09 11.44 -6.92
CA PRO A 333 7.31 10.27 -7.28
C PRO A 333 5.99 10.23 -6.51
N ILE A 334 4.90 9.87 -7.20
CA ILE A 334 3.58 9.70 -6.59
C ILE A 334 3.32 8.21 -6.34
N HIS A 335 3.36 7.81 -5.07
CA HIS A 335 3.01 6.47 -4.64
C HIS A 335 1.50 6.38 -4.41
N THR A 336 0.82 5.55 -5.21
CA THR A 336 -0.64 5.45 -5.21
C THR A 336 -1.09 4.19 -4.47
N PHE A 337 -2.07 4.37 -3.59
CA PHE A 337 -2.66 3.31 -2.77
C PHE A 337 -4.14 3.19 -3.12
N GLY A 338 -4.47 2.12 -3.85
CA GLY A 338 -5.84 1.78 -4.20
C GLY A 338 -6.45 0.94 -3.10
N PHE A 339 -7.50 1.47 -2.45
CA PHE A 339 -8.19 0.78 -1.37
C PHE A 339 -9.49 0.12 -1.86
N GLY A 340 -9.72 -1.14 -1.46
CA GLY A 340 -10.95 -1.88 -1.76
C GLY A 340 -11.18 -2.16 -3.26
N HIS A 341 -12.35 -2.65 -3.63
CA HIS A 341 -12.65 -3.04 -5.02
C HIS A 341 -13.21 -1.90 -5.89
N ASN A 342 -13.48 -0.72 -5.31
CA ASN A 342 -14.16 0.38 -5.99
C ASN A 342 -13.22 1.42 -6.61
N HIS A 343 -11.93 1.41 -6.28
CA HIS A 343 -10.97 2.38 -6.81
C HIS A 343 -10.73 2.19 -8.33
N ASP A 344 -10.35 3.26 -9.02
CA ASP A 344 -9.88 3.17 -10.40
C ASP A 344 -8.41 2.73 -10.43
N ALA A 345 -8.19 1.41 -10.44
CA ALA A 345 -6.85 0.82 -10.50
C ALA A 345 -6.04 1.25 -11.72
N ALA A 346 -6.69 1.52 -12.87
CA ALA A 346 -6.00 1.93 -14.08
C ALA A 346 -5.50 3.37 -13.96
N ALA A 347 -6.32 4.28 -13.44
CA ALA A 347 -5.93 5.66 -13.16
C ALA A 347 -4.76 5.73 -12.16
N MET A 348 -4.89 5.03 -11.03
CA MET A 348 -3.90 5.03 -9.95
C MET A 348 -2.56 4.45 -10.41
N HIS A 349 -2.59 3.38 -11.21
CA HIS A 349 -1.39 2.81 -11.80
C HIS A 349 -0.74 3.77 -12.80
N ALA A 350 -1.51 4.38 -13.70
CA ALA A 350 -1.00 5.34 -14.68
C ALA A 350 -0.33 6.56 -14.02
N ILE A 351 -0.93 7.09 -12.95
CA ILE A 351 -0.35 8.19 -12.17
C ILE A 351 1.00 7.80 -11.55
N ALA A 352 1.06 6.62 -10.93
CA ALA A 352 2.31 6.13 -10.33
C ALA A 352 3.38 5.87 -11.40
N GLU A 353 3.01 5.27 -12.53
CA GLU A 353 3.91 4.97 -13.64
C GLU A 353 4.51 6.24 -14.27
N ALA A 354 3.66 7.24 -14.56
CA ALA A 354 4.05 8.50 -15.17
C ALA A 354 5.03 9.33 -14.31
N THR A 355 4.91 9.23 -12.98
CA THR A 355 5.75 9.98 -12.02
C THR A 355 6.92 9.18 -11.46
N GLY A 356 6.98 7.88 -11.78
CA GLY A 356 7.98 6.96 -11.24
C GLY A 356 7.77 6.53 -9.79
N GLY A 357 6.57 6.73 -9.25
CA GLY A 357 6.14 6.15 -7.98
C GLY A 357 5.65 4.70 -8.11
N THR A 358 5.15 4.15 -7.01
CA THR A 358 4.68 2.75 -6.93
C THR A 358 3.15 2.69 -6.82
N PHE A 359 2.54 1.69 -7.46
CA PHE A 359 1.12 1.38 -7.23
C PHE A 359 0.98 0.19 -6.28
N SER A 360 0.31 0.41 -5.15
CA SER A 360 0.00 -0.63 -4.17
C SER A 360 -1.51 -0.86 -4.08
N TYR A 361 -1.90 -2.13 -4.10
CA TYR A 361 -3.29 -2.54 -3.98
C TYR A 361 -3.55 -3.13 -2.59
N ILE A 362 -4.49 -2.51 -1.87
CA ILE A 362 -4.86 -2.91 -0.52
C ILE A 362 -6.30 -3.44 -0.53
N GLU A 363 -6.42 -4.75 -0.33
CA GLU A 363 -7.72 -5.45 -0.29
C GLU A 363 -8.43 -5.26 1.07
N ASN A 364 -7.67 -5.19 2.17
CA ASN A 364 -8.20 -5.13 3.55
C ASN A 364 -7.73 -3.88 4.32
N GLU A 365 -8.59 -3.32 5.16
CA GLU A 365 -8.28 -2.11 5.96
C GLU A 365 -7.06 -2.31 6.89
N GLU A 366 -6.92 -3.50 7.48
CA GLU A 366 -5.82 -3.84 8.38
C GLU A 366 -4.46 -3.85 7.68
N ALA A 367 -4.44 -4.01 6.36
CA ALA A 367 -3.22 -4.02 5.54
C ALA A 367 -2.78 -2.62 5.10
N ILE A 368 -3.60 -1.57 5.32
CA ILE A 368 -3.24 -0.20 4.94
C ILE A 368 -1.98 0.26 5.68
N GLN A 369 -1.93 -0.01 6.99
CA GLN A 369 -0.80 0.42 7.80
C GLN A 369 0.50 -0.28 7.40
N ASP A 370 0.44 -1.58 7.08
CA ASP A 370 1.58 -2.33 6.55
C ASP A 370 2.04 -1.75 5.21
N ALA A 371 1.10 -1.38 4.34
CA ALA A 371 1.43 -0.80 3.04
C ALA A 371 2.13 0.57 3.16
N PHE A 372 1.65 1.42 4.07
CA PHE A 372 2.32 2.68 4.36
C PHE A 372 3.67 2.47 5.06
N ALA A 373 3.76 1.55 6.01
CA ALA A 373 5.03 1.21 6.67
C ALA A 373 6.09 0.75 5.66
N GLN A 374 5.69 -0.07 4.70
CA GLN A 374 6.56 -0.50 3.61
C GLN A 374 7.03 0.68 2.76
N CYS A 375 6.12 1.56 2.34
CA CYS A 375 6.46 2.71 1.49
C CYS A 375 7.34 3.73 2.21
N VAL A 376 6.95 4.15 3.41
CA VAL A 376 7.68 5.11 4.25
C VAL A 376 9.05 4.55 4.63
N GLY A 377 9.17 3.25 4.90
CA GLY A 377 10.45 2.60 5.18
C GLY A 377 11.44 2.71 4.02
N GLY A 378 10.95 2.68 2.78
CA GLY A 378 11.78 2.96 1.59
C GLY A 378 12.13 4.44 1.47
N LEU A 379 11.15 5.34 1.61
CA LEU A 379 11.34 6.79 1.48
C LEU A 379 12.31 7.38 2.51
N LEU A 380 12.37 6.81 3.71
CA LEU A 380 13.30 7.24 4.76
C LEU A 380 14.70 6.65 4.61
N THR A 381 14.94 5.81 3.60
CA THR A 381 16.22 5.16 3.35
C THR A 381 16.78 5.41 1.96
N VAL A 382 16.37 6.50 1.30
CA VAL A 382 16.98 6.92 0.03
C VAL A 382 18.46 7.25 0.26
N VAL A 383 19.35 6.58 -0.47
CA VAL A 383 20.81 6.78 -0.37
C VAL A 383 21.41 7.38 -1.66
N ALA A 384 20.80 7.12 -2.81
CA ALA A 384 21.23 7.65 -4.09
C ALA A 384 20.07 8.25 -4.87
N GLN A 385 20.31 9.40 -5.49
CA GLN A 385 19.39 10.14 -6.36
C GLN A 385 19.99 10.26 -7.76
N ASP A 386 19.13 10.40 -8.77
CA ASP A 386 19.51 10.58 -10.17
C ASP A 386 20.55 9.56 -10.67
N ALA A 387 20.48 8.31 -10.18
CA ALA A 387 21.41 7.29 -10.61
C ALA A 387 21.25 7.02 -12.11
N ARG A 388 22.37 6.96 -12.83
CA ARG A 388 22.43 6.70 -14.27
C ARG A 388 23.51 5.68 -14.55
N LEU A 389 23.18 4.71 -15.39
CA LEU A 389 24.15 3.75 -15.91
C LEU A 389 24.54 4.15 -17.32
N ASP A 390 25.85 4.24 -17.55
CA ASP A 390 26.45 4.37 -18.86
C ASP A 390 27.20 3.08 -19.17
N ILE A 391 26.80 2.42 -20.26
CA ILE A 391 27.34 1.15 -20.72
C ILE A 391 28.04 1.40 -22.04
N ALA A 392 29.28 0.96 -22.15
CA ALA A 392 30.07 1.04 -23.37
C ALA A 392 30.55 -0.34 -23.80
N SER A 393 30.45 -0.63 -25.10
CA SER A 393 31.09 -1.78 -25.71
C SER A 393 32.61 -1.57 -25.71
N VAL A 394 33.35 -2.54 -25.18
CA VAL A 394 34.83 -2.45 -25.11
C VAL A 394 35.45 -2.96 -26.40
N HIS A 395 34.92 -4.06 -26.94
CA HIS A 395 35.41 -4.66 -28.17
C HIS A 395 34.69 -4.09 -29.40
N PRO A 396 35.41 -3.68 -30.47
CA PRO A 396 34.82 -2.98 -31.62
C PRO A 396 33.77 -3.80 -32.38
N GLY A 397 33.86 -5.14 -32.32
CA GLY A 397 32.89 -6.04 -32.94
C GLY A 397 31.69 -6.40 -32.06
N VAL A 398 31.69 -6.06 -30.76
CA VAL A 398 30.55 -6.33 -29.87
C VAL A 398 29.53 -5.21 -30.01
N ARG A 399 28.27 -5.57 -30.21
CA ARG A 399 27.16 -4.61 -30.33
C ARG A 399 26.05 -4.91 -29.35
N ILE A 400 25.58 -3.89 -28.66
CA ILE A 400 24.41 -3.92 -27.79
C ILE A 400 23.17 -3.90 -28.68
N THR A 401 22.38 -4.97 -28.67
CA THR A 401 21.18 -5.10 -29.50
C THR A 401 19.94 -4.58 -28.79
N SER A 402 19.81 -4.85 -27.49
CA SER A 402 18.70 -4.34 -26.68
C SER A 402 19.00 -4.36 -25.19
N VAL A 403 18.30 -3.51 -24.44
CA VAL A 403 18.36 -3.46 -22.97
C VAL A 403 16.95 -3.67 -22.42
N LYS A 404 16.76 -4.73 -21.64
CA LYS A 404 15.53 -4.97 -20.88
C LYS A 404 15.64 -4.27 -19.53
N SER A 405 15.20 -3.02 -19.50
CA SER A 405 15.24 -2.16 -18.32
C SER A 405 13.91 -2.06 -17.56
N GLY A 406 12.89 -2.85 -17.89
CA GLY A 406 11.57 -2.71 -17.25
C GLY A 406 10.95 -1.34 -17.56
N ARG A 407 10.59 -0.57 -16.52
CA ARG A 407 10.04 0.80 -16.71
C ARG A 407 11.10 1.89 -16.88
N TYR A 408 12.37 1.58 -16.63
CA TYR A 408 13.42 2.59 -16.60
C TYR A 408 13.78 2.99 -18.03
N GLU A 409 13.83 4.30 -18.30
CA GLU A 409 14.19 4.80 -19.63
C GLU A 409 15.58 4.30 -20.00
N ASN A 410 15.69 3.68 -21.17
CA ASN A 410 16.95 3.26 -21.73
C ASN A 410 17.12 3.84 -23.12
N ARG A 411 18.38 4.04 -23.52
CA ARG A 411 18.75 4.47 -24.86
C ARG A 411 19.92 3.62 -25.31
N VAL A 412 19.81 3.01 -26.49
CA VAL A 412 20.91 2.33 -27.16
C VAL A 412 21.28 3.18 -28.38
N ASP A 413 22.57 3.44 -28.55
CA ASP A 413 23.07 4.22 -29.68
C ASP A 413 22.84 3.48 -31.01
N GLU A 414 22.73 4.22 -32.12
CA GLU A 414 22.46 3.63 -33.45
C GLU A 414 23.54 2.62 -33.87
N ASP A 415 24.78 2.87 -33.46
CA ASP A 415 25.92 1.99 -33.69
C ASP A 415 25.96 0.77 -32.75
N GLY A 416 25.12 0.73 -31.72
CA GLY A 416 25.10 -0.31 -30.69
C GLY A 416 26.37 -0.36 -29.82
N ARG A 417 27.22 0.68 -29.87
CA ARG A 417 28.48 0.73 -29.10
C ARG A 417 28.32 1.31 -27.71
N SER A 418 27.22 2.00 -27.43
CA SER A 418 26.91 2.52 -26.10
C SER A 418 25.43 2.39 -25.81
N ALA A 419 25.11 2.28 -24.53
CA ALA A 419 23.76 2.32 -24.01
C ALA A 419 23.73 3.09 -22.68
N SER A 420 22.60 3.69 -22.36
CA SER A 420 22.38 4.34 -21.06
C SER A 420 21.05 3.90 -20.45
N VAL A 421 20.99 3.85 -19.12
CA VAL A 421 19.77 3.55 -18.36
C VAL A 421 19.59 4.59 -17.25
N ALA A 422 18.45 5.27 -17.24
CA ALA A 422 18.07 6.20 -16.18
C ALA A 422 17.48 5.41 -15.00
N VAL A 423 18.32 5.16 -14.00
CA VAL A 423 17.99 4.32 -12.84
C VAL A 423 17.18 5.10 -11.79
N GLY A 424 17.47 6.38 -11.57
CA GLY A 424 16.74 7.25 -10.64
C GLY A 424 17.12 6.99 -9.17
N GLU A 425 16.15 7.07 -8.26
CA GLU A 425 16.42 6.97 -6.82
C GLU A 425 16.58 5.52 -6.33
N LEU A 426 17.55 5.24 -5.46
CA LEU A 426 17.75 3.94 -4.81
C LEU A 426 17.62 4.03 -3.29
N TYR A 427 16.89 3.08 -2.70
CA TYR A 427 16.81 2.90 -1.25
C TYR A 427 17.97 2.05 -0.75
N ALA A 428 18.28 2.15 0.55
CA ALA A 428 19.30 1.34 1.19
C ALA A 428 19.01 -0.16 0.99
N ASP A 429 20.04 -0.92 0.62
CA ASP A 429 19.95 -2.34 0.26
C ASP A 429 19.01 -2.65 -0.94
N GLU A 430 18.52 -1.65 -1.66
CA GLU A 430 17.73 -1.88 -2.89
C GLU A 430 18.64 -2.38 -4.01
N GLU A 431 18.11 -3.32 -4.80
CA GLU A 431 18.82 -3.97 -5.90
C GLU A 431 18.06 -3.78 -7.20
N ARG A 432 18.78 -3.42 -8.28
CA ARG A 432 18.26 -3.33 -9.63
C ARG A 432 19.06 -4.19 -10.58
N ARG A 433 18.36 -4.97 -11.40
CA ARG A 433 18.92 -5.92 -12.35
C ARG A 433 18.48 -5.53 -13.76
N PHE A 434 19.44 -5.32 -14.66
CA PHE A 434 19.17 -4.97 -16.06
C PHE A 434 19.78 -6.02 -16.97
N LEU A 435 18.98 -6.56 -17.89
CA LEU A 435 19.42 -7.59 -18.82
C LEU A 435 19.73 -6.96 -20.17
N LEU A 436 20.98 -7.04 -20.61
CA LEU A 436 21.44 -6.59 -21.91
C LEU A 436 21.58 -7.79 -22.83
N PHE A 437 21.24 -7.60 -24.10
CA PHE A 437 21.50 -8.55 -25.15
C PHE A 437 22.55 -7.99 -26.10
N LEU A 438 23.56 -8.80 -26.39
CA LEU A 438 24.71 -8.44 -27.20
C LEU A 438 24.82 -9.39 -28.41
N SER A 439 25.28 -8.85 -29.54
CA SER A 439 25.87 -9.64 -30.62
C SER A 439 27.38 -9.69 -30.38
N VAL A 440 27.90 -10.91 -30.20
CA VAL A 440 29.31 -11.17 -29.94
C VAL A 440 29.93 -11.71 -31.23
N PRO A 441 31.00 -11.09 -31.76
CA PRO A 441 31.64 -11.52 -33.01
C PRO A 441 32.41 -12.83 -32.80
N THR A 442 32.80 -13.46 -33.91
CA THR A 442 33.82 -14.52 -33.88
C THR A 442 35.17 -13.94 -33.43
N ALA A 443 35.98 -14.74 -32.75
CA ALA A 443 37.29 -14.34 -32.26
C ALA A 443 38.39 -15.02 -33.08
N ASP A 444 39.48 -14.30 -33.32
CA ASP A 444 40.65 -14.87 -33.97
C ASP A 444 41.39 -15.83 -33.02
N ALA A 445 42.17 -16.75 -33.57
CA ALA A 445 42.89 -17.76 -32.76
C ALA A 445 43.90 -17.15 -31.76
N ALA A 446 44.24 -15.87 -31.90
CA ALA A 446 45.10 -15.13 -30.99
C ALA A 446 44.36 -14.56 -29.76
N ASP A 447 43.04 -14.40 -29.85
CA ASP A 447 42.22 -13.75 -28.82
C ASP A 447 41.59 -14.80 -27.91
N GLY A 448 42.26 -15.11 -26.81
CA GLY A 448 41.76 -16.06 -25.81
C GLY A 448 40.57 -15.55 -24.99
N GLU A 449 40.35 -14.23 -24.98
CA GLU A 449 39.28 -13.56 -24.23
C GLU A 449 38.72 -12.39 -25.04
N THR A 450 37.42 -12.13 -24.90
CA THR A 450 36.76 -10.98 -25.52
C THR A 450 36.11 -10.12 -24.44
N PRO A 451 36.55 -8.87 -24.24
CA PRO A 451 35.87 -7.94 -23.34
C PRO A 451 34.59 -7.44 -24.03
N LEU A 452 33.46 -7.61 -23.37
CA LEU A 452 32.14 -7.29 -23.92
C LEU A 452 31.76 -5.84 -23.63
N ILE A 453 31.53 -5.53 -22.35
CA ILE A 453 31.02 -4.22 -21.93
C ILE A 453 31.73 -3.71 -20.68
N SER A 454 31.87 -2.39 -20.61
CA SER A 454 32.24 -1.64 -19.43
C SER A 454 31.02 -0.86 -18.93
N VAL A 455 30.81 -0.84 -17.62
CA VAL A 455 29.63 -0.21 -17.02
C VAL A 455 30.07 0.82 -15.99
N ARG A 456 29.50 2.00 -16.08
CA ARG A 456 29.74 3.13 -15.18
C ARG A 456 28.42 3.61 -14.59
N CYS A 457 28.40 3.92 -13.30
CA CYS A 457 27.23 4.39 -12.58
C CYS A 457 27.52 5.75 -11.93
N SER A 458 26.87 6.79 -12.42
CA SER A 458 26.90 8.13 -11.84
C SER A 458 25.66 8.39 -10.99
N PHE A 459 25.79 8.95 -9.79
CA PHE A 459 24.65 9.30 -8.95
C PHE A 459 24.97 10.47 -8.00
N ARG A 460 23.91 11.06 -7.42
CA ARG A 460 24.02 12.04 -6.33
C ARG A 460 23.73 11.38 -5.00
N GLU A 461 24.61 11.54 -4.02
CA GLU A 461 24.38 11.04 -2.67
C GLU A 461 23.26 11.84 -1.97
N ALA A 462 22.27 11.15 -1.39
CA ALA A 462 21.09 11.81 -0.83
C ALA A 462 21.39 12.63 0.44
N ALA A 463 22.31 12.16 1.29
CA ALA A 463 22.68 12.84 2.54
C ALA A 463 23.70 13.98 2.32
N GLY A 464 24.70 13.75 1.47
CA GLY A 464 25.81 14.69 1.24
C GLY A 464 25.68 15.59 0.02
N GLY A 465 24.78 15.27 -0.93
CA GLY A 465 24.62 15.99 -2.19
C GLY A 465 25.80 15.84 -3.17
N SER A 466 26.83 15.09 -2.81
CA SER A 466 28.03 14.88 -3.64
C SER A 466 27.71 14.00 -4.84
N HIS A 467 28.30 14.33 -5.99
CA HIS A 467 28.21 13.48 -7.18
C HIS A 467 29.30 12.41 -7.15
N VAL A 468 28.91 11.15 -7.26
CA VAL A 468 29.80 9.98 -7.18
C VAL A 468 29.70 9.20 -8.49
N ASP A 469 30.84 8.72 -8.97
CA ASP A 469 30.96 7.91 -10.17
C ASP A 469 31.64 6.57 -9.81
N VAL A 470 31.01 5.46 -10.16
CA VAL A 470 31.47 4.10 -9.86
C VAL A 470 31.60 3.31 -11.16
N ALA A 471 32.79 2.81 -11.45
CA ALA A 471 33.01 1.87 -12.54
C ALA A 471 32.89 0.42 -12.03
N ALA A 472 32.18 -0.41 -12.79
CA ALA A 472 32.15 -1.86 -12.60
C ALA A 472 33.36 -2.52 -13.28
N GLU A 473 33.63 -3.77 -12.92
CA GLU A 473 34.54 -4.61 -13.70
C GLU A 473 33.94 -4.91 -15.09
N ASP A 474 34.81 -4.89 -16.10
CA ASP A 474 34.43 -5.18 -17.47
C ASP A 474 33.93 -6.63 -17.58
N ALA A 475 32.81 -6.82 -18.27
CA ALA A 475 32.28 -8.15 -18.53
C ALA A 475 33.12 -8.81 -19.62
N VAL A 476 33.83 -9.90 -19.30
CA VAL A 476 34.71 -10.63 -20.22
C VAL A 476 34.21 -12.06 -20.42
N VAL A 477 34.39 -12.61 -21.61
CA VAL A 477 34.10 -14.01 -21.94
C VAL A 477 35.32 -14.68 -22.53
N SER A 478 35.64 -15.89 -22.06
CA SER A 478 36.72 -16.70 -22.62
C SER A 478 36.32 -17.31 -23.98
N ARG A 479 37.28 -17.44 -24.90
CA ARG A 479 37.08 -17.91 -26.28
C ARG A 479 37.82 -19.22 -26.57
N PRO A 480 37.46 -20.36 -25.93
CA PRO A 480 38.06 -21.65 -26.24
C PRO A 480 37.63 -22.18 -27.62
N GLU A 481 38.28 -23.25 -28.08
CA GLU A 481 37.86 -23.96 -29.30
C GLU A 481 36.52 -24.66 -29.13
N ASP A 482 36.28 -25.22 -27.94
CA ASP A 482 35.02 -25.85 -27.53
C ASP A 482 34.55 -25.23 -26.21
N ALA A 483 33.26 -24.92 -26.13
CA ALA A 483 32.62 -24.29 -24.98
C ALA A 483 31.44 -25.12 -24.44
N ALA A 484 31.37 -26.42 -24.76
CA ALA A 484 30.30 -27.31 -24.29
C ALA A 484 30.17 -27.36 -22.75
N ASP A 485 31.30 -27.28 -22.04
CA ASP A 485 31.37 -27.31 -20.57
C ASP A 485 31.31 -25.91 -19.92
N ALA A 486 30.97 -24.86 -20.69
CA ALA A 486 30.90 -23.50 -20.16
C ALA A 486 29.86 -23.39 -19.03
N GLU A 487 30.29 -22.85 -17.89
CA GLU A 487 29.41 -22.63 -16.75
C GLU A 487 28.40 -21.53 -17.09
N ARG A 488 27.11 -21.83 -16.84
CA ARG A 488 26.01 -20.88 -17.04
C ARG A 488 25.71 -20.13 -15.75
N SER A 489 25.56 -18.82 -15.85
CA SER A 489 25.20 -18.00 -14.69
C SER A 489 23.76 -18.21 -14.27
N ALA A 490 23.56 -18.68 -13.04
CA ALA A 490 22.23 -18.82 -12.43
C ALA A 490 21.53 -17.45 -12.25
N GLU A 491 22.28 -16.37 -12.04
CA GLU A 491 21.72 -15.01 -11.91
C GLU A 491 21.09 -14.53 -13.22
N VAL A 492 21.78 -14.74 -14.34
CA VAL A 492 21.29 -14.37 -15.68
C VAL A 492 20.03 -15.16 -16.02
N GLU A 493 20.02 -16.46 -15.71
CA GLU A 493 18.85 -17.31 -15.95
C GLU A 493 17.65 -16.91 -15.06
N ARG A 494 17.87 -16.62 -13.78
CA ARG A 494 16.82 -16.09 -12.89
C ARG A 494 16.19 -14.84 -13.45
N GLU A 495 17.02 -13.90 -13.89
CA GLU A 495 16.55 -12.63 -14.43
C GLU A 495 15.81 -12.81 -15.76
N ARG A 496 16.29 -13.69 -16.65
CA ARG A 496 15.58 -14.06 -17.88
C ARG A 496 14.20 -14.64 -17.61
N VAL A 497 14.09 -15.56 -16.66
CA VAL A 497 12.82 -16.17 -16.25
C VAL A 497 11.86 -15.10 -15.73
N ARG A 498 12.36 -14.15 -14.94
CA ARG A 498 11.59 -13.03 -14.41
C ARG A 498 11.09 -12.09 -15.51
N VAL A 499 11.97 -11.60 -16.38
CA VAL A 499 11.62 -10.70 -17.50
C VAL A 499 10.57 -11.34 -18.40
N ALA A 500 10.77 -12.61 -18.78
CA ALA A 500 9.80 -13.32 -19.60
C ALA A 500 8.46 -13.57 -18.87
N ALA A 501 8.46 -13.66 -17.54
CA ALA A 501 7.22 -13.72 -16.77
C ALA A 501 6.47 -12.37 -16.76
N VAL A 502 7.19 -11.24 -16.68
CA VAL A 502 6.59 -9.90 -16.76
C VAL A 502 5.93 -9.68 -18.12
N GLU A 503 6.60 -10.05 -19.22
CA GLU A 503 6.04 -9.97 -20.58
C GLU A 503 4.74 -10.78 -20.70
N ASP A 504 4.71 -12.00 -20.15
CA ASP A 504 3.51 -12.83 -20.13
C ASP A 504 2.40 -12.28 -19.21
N ILE A 505 2.74 -11.66 -18.08
CA ILE A 505 1.77 -11.00 -17.20
C ILE A 505 1.12 -9.82 -17.93
N ALA A 506 1.92 -9.01 -18.66
CA ALA A 506 1.42 -7.91 -19.47
C ALA A 506 0.52 -8.41 -20.61
N ALA A 507 0.90 -9.50 -21.29
CA ALA A 507 0.08 -10.14 -22.31
C ALA A 507 -1.24 -10.69 -21.74
N ALA A 508 -1.19 -11.35 -20.58
CA ALA A 508 -2.38 -11.84 -19.89
C ALA A 508 -3.31 -10.71 -19.45
N ARG A 509 -2.76 -9.59 -18.96
CA ARG A 509 -3.53 -8.37 -18.68
C ARG A 509 -4.23 -7.87 -19.95
N ALA A 510 -3.50 -7.72 -21.04
CA ALA A 510 -4.07 -7.24 -22.31
C ALA A 510 -5.20 -8.17 -22.81
N ALA A 511 -5.05 -9.48 -22.69
CA ALA A 511 -6.11 -10.45 -23.00
C ALA A 511 -7.34 -10.28 -22.08
N ALA A 512 -7.13 -10.14 -20.77
CA ALA A 512 -8.20 -9.93 -19.80
C ALA A 512 -8.96 -8.60 -20.02
N GLU A 513 -8.27 -7.52 -20.40
CA GLU A 513 -8.90 -6.23 -20.72
C GLU A 513 -9.79 -6.31 -21.97
N ARG A 514 -9.43 -7.14 -22.95
CA ARG A 514 -10.29 -7.46 -24.11
C ARG A 514 -11.42 -8.45 -23.79
N GLY A 515 -11.50 -8.95 -22.56
CA GLY A 515 -12.49 -9.94 -22.11
C GLY A 515 -12.13 -11.40 -22.38
N ALA A 516 -10.94 -11.68 -22.91
CA ALA A 516 -10.43 -13.03 -23.16
C ALA A 516 -9.82 -13.66 -21.89
N HIS A 517 -10.65 -13.87 -20.87
CA HIS A 517 -10.24 -14.36 -19.55
C HIS A 517 -9.63 -15.78 -19.57
N GLY A 518 -10.13 -16.66 -20.45
CA GLY A 518 -9.58 -17.99 -20.64
C GLY A 518 -8.15 -17.97 -21.20
N GLU A 519 -7.91 -17.12 -22.21
CA GLU A 519 -6.58 -16.89 -22.80
C GLU A 519 -5.61 -16.33 -21.73
N ALA A 520 -6.05 -15.31 -20.98
CA ALA A 520 -5.26 -14.73 -19.89
C ALA A 520 -4.84 -15.77 -18.84
N ALA A 521 -5.77 -16.63 -18.41
CA ALA A 521 -5.48 -17.70 -17.46
C ALA A 521 -4.51 -18.74 -18.06
N GLN A 522 -4.63 -19.04 -19.36
CA GLN A 522 -3.75 -19.98 -20.06
C GLN A 522 -2.32 -19.45 -20.17
N ILE A 523 -2.14 -18.17 -20.53
CA ILE A 523 -0.81 -17.51 -20.61
C ILE A 523 -0.10 -17.63 -19.26
N LEU A 524 -0.74 -17.18 -18.18
CA LEU A 524 -0.16 -17.26 -16.82
C LEU A 524 0.08 -18.69 -16.36
N GLY A 525 -0.85 -19.61 -16.68
CA GLY A 525 -0.71 -21.03 -16.36
C GLY A 525 0.47 -21.69 -17.09
N SER A 526 0.71 -21.29 -18.34
CA SER A 526 1.87 -21.74 -19.13
C SER A 526 3.17 -21.21 -18.56
N ARG A 527 3.24 -19.89 -18.29
CA ARG A 527 4.42 -19.27 -17.67
C ARG A 527 4.75 -19.91 -16.33
N ARG A 528 3.75 -20.17 -15.48
CA ARG A 528 3.95 -20.85 -14.19
C ARG A 528 4.60 -22.22 -14.35
N ARG A 529 4.18 -23.02 -15.33
CA ARG A 529 4.80 -24.32 -15.64
C ARG A 529 6.22 -24.14 -16.17
N SER A 530 6.47 -23.11 -16.98
CA SER A 530 7.81 -22.79 -17.48
C SER A 530 8.76 -22.39 -16.34
N VAL A 531 8.32 -21.52 -15.42
CA VAL A 531 9.08 -21.12 -14.23
C VAL A 531 9.43 -22.35 -13.39
N ALA A 532 8.46 -23.23 -13.12
CA ALA A 532 8.68 -24.46 -12.36
C ALA A 532 9.65 -25.45 -13.03
N ARG A 533 9.80 -25.39 -14.36
CA ARG A 533 10.73 -26.22 -15.13
C ARG A 533 12.07 -25.53 -15.41
N SER A 534 12.23 -24.24 -15.10
CA SER A 534 13.47 -23.50 -15.37
C SER A 534 14.67 -24.10 -14.63
N ALA A 535 15.87 -23.86 -15.13
CA ALA A 535 17.09 -24.32 -14.45
C ALA A 535 17.23 -23.65 -13.06
N ALA A 536 16.82 -22.39 -12.94
CA ALA A 536 16.76 -21.66 -11.67
C ALA A 536 15.90 -22.38 -10.61
N ALA A 537 14.79 -23.01 -11.02
CA ALA A 537 13.91 -23.76 -10.11
C ALA A 537 14.43 -25.16 -9.73
N ARG A 538 15.41 -25.71 -10.46
CA ARG A 538 15.92 -27.08 -10.27
C ARG A 538 17.20 -27.19 -9.43
N GLY A 539 17.78 -26.07 -8.97
CA GLY A 539 18.86 -26.10 -7.97
C GLY A 539 18.43 -26.80 -6.69
N GLY A 540 19.37 -27.39 -5.93
CA GLY A 540 19.10 -28.38 -4.86
C GLY A 540 17.94 -28.08 -3.90
N ASP A 541 17.80 -26.83 -3.43
CA ASP A 541 16.72 -26.40 -2.52
C ASP A 541 15.58 -25.61 -3.20
N GLY A 542 15.67 -25.42 -4.53
CA GLY A 542 14.80 -24.54 -5.31
C GLY A 542 15.06 -23.06 -5.02
N ASP A 543 15.25 -22.25 -6.05
CA ASP A 543 15.44 -20.80 -5.88
C ASP A 543 14.20 -20.14 -5.22
N PRO A 544 14.33 -19.49 -4.05
CA PRO A 544 13.21 -18.86 -3.35
C PRO A 544 12.49 -17.80 -4.19
N ALA A 545 13.22 -17.08 -5.05
CA ALA A 545 12.66 -16.06 -5.92
C ALA A 545 11.77 -16.67 -7.02
N SER A 546 12.25 -17.72 -7.69
CA SER A 546 11.48 -18.49 -8.67
C SER A 546 10.25 -19.14 -8.05
N ALA A 547 10.36 -19.66 -6.82
CA ALA A 547 9.22 -20.21 -6.08
C ALA A 547 8.18 -19.13 -5.72
N ALA A 548 8.62 -17.95 -5.27
CA ALA A 548 7.75 -16.81 -4.99
C ALA A 548 7.01 -16.33 -6.26
N LEU A 549 7.73 -16.20 -7.38
CA LEU A 549 7.15 -15.86 -8.68
C LEU A 549 6.11 -16.91 -9.14
N GLY A 550 6.40 -18.20 -8.95
CA GLY A 550 5.44 -19.26 -9.24
C GLY A 550 4.15 -19.18 -8.42
N ARG A 551 4.26 -18.81 -7.12
CA ARG A 551 3.09 -18.56 -6.25
C ARG A 551 2.31 -17.34 -6.69
N GLU A 552 2.99 -16.27 -7.08
CA GLU A 552 2.38 -15.05 -7.60
C GLU A 552 1.59 -15.30 -8.90
N LEU A 553 2.21 -15.96 -9.89
CA LEU A 553 1.56 -16.34 -11.15
C LEU A 553 0.33 -17.22 -10.92
N ARG A 554 0.37 -18.13 -9.93
CA ARG A 554 -0.81 -18.92 -9.53
C ARG A 554 -1.93 -18.03 -9.00
N ARG A 555 -1.63 -17.01 -8.20
CA ARG A 555 -2.62 -16.06 -7.65
C ARG A 555 -3.22 -15.19 -8.77
N MET A 556 -2.39 -14.66 -9.66
CA MET A 556 -2.85 -13.91 -10.83
C MET A 556 -3.75 -14.76 -11.73
N CYS A 557 -3.34 -16.00 -12.03
CA CYS A 557 -4.11 -16.94 -12.84
C CYS A 557 -5.53 -17.16 -12.31
N LYS A 558 -5.69 -17.32 -10.98
CA LYS A 558 -7.02 -17.43 -10.34
C LYS A 558 -7.85 -16.16 -10.52
N ARG A 559 -7.24 -14.98 -10.36
CA ARG A 559 -7.96 -13.69 -10.39
C ARG A 559 -8.29 -13.18 -11.80
N VAL A 560 -7.61 -13.66 -12.84
CA VAL A 560 -7.95 -13.32 -14.23
C VAL A 560 -8.95 -14.29 -14.86
N ALA A 561 -9.29 -15.39 -14.19
CA ALA A 561 -10.07 -16.50 -14.75
C ALA A 561 -11.50 -16.12 -15.13
N THR A 562 -12.11 -15.16 -14.42
CA THR A 562 -13.47 -14.68 -14.70
C THR A 562 -13.51 -13.16 -14.75
N ARG A 563 -14.52 -12.63 -15.46
CA ARG A 563 -14.74 -11.19 -15.60
C ARG A 563 -14.99 -10.49 -14.27
N GLU A 564 -15.73 -11.13 -13.38
CA GLU A 564 -16.07 -10.61 -12.05
C GLU A 564 -14.81 -10.54 -11.17
N SER A 565 -14.10 -11.65 -11.02
CA SER A 565 -12.86 -11.69 -10.22
C SER A 565 -11.81 -10.71 -10.74
N TYR A 566 -11.69 -10.58 -12.06
CA TYR A 566 -10.76 -9.65 -12.68
C TYR A 566 -11.13 -8.19 -12.37
N ARG A 567 -12.41 -7.84 -12.42
CA ARG A 567 -12.87 -6.47 -12.16
C ARG A 567 -12.77 -6.04 -10.71
N GLU A 568 -13.09 -6.94 -9.79
CA GLU A 568 -13.13 -6.62 -8.36
C GLU A 568 -11.72 -6.47 -7.76
N SER A 569 -10.78 -7.28 -8.23
CA SER A 569 -9.47 -7.37 -7.56
C SER A 569 -8.34 -7.83 -8.49
N GLY A 570 -8.63 -8.64 -9.50
CA GLY A 570 -7.61 -9.18 -10.39
C GLY A 570 -6.85 -8.11 -11.18
N ARG A 571 -7.54 -7.09 -11.68
CA ARG A 571 -6.92 -5.95 -12.39
C ARG A 571 -5.93 -5.23 -11.49
N ALA A 572 -6.35 -4.82 -10.30
CA ALA A 572 -5.49 -4.11 -9.34
C ALA A 572 -4.30 -4.99 -8.90
N TYR A 573 -4.55 -6.28 -8.63
CA TYR A 573 -3.50 -7.22 -8.24
C TYR A 573 -2.45 -7.42 -9.34
N VAL A 574 -2.88 -7.56 -10.61
CA VAL A 574 -1.98 -7.70 -11.76
C VAL A 574 -1.19 -6.41 -12.00
N LEU A 575 -1.83 -5.24 -11.93
CA LEU A 575 -1.18 -3.94 -12.09
C LEU A 575 -0.13 -3.66 -11.00
N ALA A 576 -0.45 -3.96 -9.74
CA ALA A 576 0.52 -3.85 -8.65
C ALA A 576 1.68 -4.86 -8.83
N GLY A 577 1.40 -6.04 -9.39
CA GLY A 577 2.41 -7.02 -9.77
C GLY A 577 3.37 -6.52 -10.85
N LEU A 578 2.83 -5.99 -11.94
CA LEU A 578 3.60 -5.38 -13.02
C LEU A 578 4.44 -4.22 -12.49
N SER A 579 3.83 -3.26 -11.78
CA SER A 579 4.53 -2.11 -11.18
C SER A 579 5.73 -2.56 -10.34
N SER A 580 5.56 -3.58 -9.50
CA SER A 580 6.63 -4.10 -8.66
C SER A 580 7.77 -4.74 -9.44
N HIS A 581 7.48 -5.55 -10.46
CA HIS A 581 8.51 -6.24 -11.24
C HIS A 581 9.18 -5.32 -12.27
N GLU A 582 8.47 -4.38 -12.86
CA GLU A 582 9.02 -3.39 -13.79
C GLU A 582 9.93 -2.39 -13.07
N GLN A 583 9.62 -2.08 -11.81
CA GLN A 583 10.42 -1.22 -10.94
C GLN A 583 11.48 -1.98 -10.14
N GLN A 584 11.32 -3.29 -9.98
CA GLN A 584 12.10 -4.13 -9.05
C GLN A 584 12.05 -3.59 -7.62
N ARG A 585 10.88 -3.10 -7.24
CA ARG A 585 10.61 -2.45 -5.95
C ARG A 585 9.41 -3.11 -5.29
N ALA A 586 9.45 -3.24 -3.97
CA ALA A 586 8.34 -3.86 -3.26
C ALA A 586 7.11 -2.96 -3.29
N THR A 587 6.00 -3.50 -3.77
CA THR A 587 4.65 -2.93 -3.67
C THR A 587 3.81 -3.78 -2.74
N SER A 588 2.85 -3.20 -2.03
CA SER A 588 1.95 -4.00 -1.19
C SER A 588 0.84 -4.62 -2.03
N ARG A 589 0.65 -5.93 -1.83
CA ARG A 589 -0.34 -6.79 -2.50
C ARG A 589 -0.93 -7.76 -1.49
N GLN A 590 -1.43 -7.20 -0.40
CA GLN A 590 -1.76 -7.95 0.80
C GLN A 590 -3.16 -8.55 0.67
N LEU A 591 -3.24 -9.85 0.93
CA LEU A 591 -4.44 -10.67 0.78
C LEU A 591 -5.14 -10.86 2.12
N ARG A 592 -6.44 -11.15 2.07
CA ARG A 592 -7.14 -11.82 3.16
C ARG A 592 -6.40 -13.13 3.49
N PRO A 593 -6.03 -13.42 4.75
CA PRO A 593 -5.67 -14.78 5.12
C PRO A 593 -6.87 -15.64 4.79
N LEU A 594 -6.71 -16.60 3.88
CA LEU A 594 -7.70 -17.66 3.75
C LEU A 594 -7.66 -18.39 5.09
N ARG A 595 -8.71 -18.28 5.91
CA ARG A 595 -8.98 -19.33 6.89
C ARG A 595 -8.89 -20.64 6.12
N GLN A 596 -8.07 -21.57 6.62
CA GLN A 596 -7.86 -22.87 6.00
C GLN A 596 -9.20 -23.49 5.60
N ASP A 597 -9.53 -23.43 4.31
CA ASP A 597 -10.56 -24.26 3.73
C ASP A 597 -9.97 -25.68 3.71
N LEU A 598 -10.16 -26.38 4.83
CA LEU A 598 -10.16 -27.84 4.87
C LEU A 598 -11.34 -28.32 4.02
N ALA A 599 -11.16 -28.33 2.71
CA ALA A 599 -12.06 -28.99 1.78
C ALA A 599 -11.21 -29.65 0.68
N GLY A 600 -11.08 -30.97 0.81
CA GLY A 600 -10.35 -31.82 -0.12
C GLY A 600 -10.85 -31.66 -1.54
N CYS A 601 -9.91 -31.52 -2.47
CA CYS A 601 -10.12 -31.91 -3.86
C CYS A 601 -9.44 -33.26 -4.00
N ASP A 602 -10.26 -34.32 -3.96
CA ASP A 602 -9.92 -35.68 -4.34
C ASP A 602 -9.28 -35.66 -5.74
N ASP A 603 -8.04 -36.13 -5.84
CA ASP A 603 -7.44 -36.54 -7.10
C ASP A 603 -7.65 -38.05 -7.19
N GLY A 604 -8.48 -38.45 -8.16
CA GLY A 604 -8.91 -39.84 -8.31
C GLY A 604 -7.74 -40.75 -8.67
N GLY A 605 -7.49 -41.75 -7.82
CA GLY A 605 -6.61 -42.88 -8.09
C GLY A 605 -7.14 -44.13 -7.41
N GLY A 606 -7.74 -45.03 -8.19
CA GLY A 606 -8.30 -46.29 -7.70
C GLY A 606 -7.22 -47.29 -7.27
N GLY A 607 -7.52 -48.04 -6.21
CA GLY A 607 -6.76 -49.21 -5.74
C GLY A 607 -7.35 -49.76 -4.44
N GLU A 608 -7.93 -50.96 -4.52
CA GLU A 608 -8.52 -51.80 -3.47
C GLU A 608 -7.52 -52.08 -2.31
N ALA A 609 -7.80 -52.42 -1.04
CA ALA A 609 -8.93 -53.08 -0.38
C ALA A 609 -8.86 -52.94 1.19
N MET A 610 -10.03 -52.99 1.82
CA MET A 610 -10.44 -53.61 3.11
C MET A 610 -9.74 -53.37 4.49
N SER A 611 -10.63 -53.00 5.46
CA SER A 611 -10.75 -53.49 6.87
C SER A 611 -9.84 -52.84 7.93
N SER A 612 -10.24 -52.45 9.16
CA SER A 612 -11.50 -52.44 9.93
C SER A 612 -11.38 -51.49 11.15
N VAL A 613 -12.54 -50.93 11.53
CA VAL A 613 -13.03 -50.34 12.81
C VAL A 613 -12.44 -51.05 14.07
N VAL A 614 -12.03 -50.40 15.18
CA VAL A 614 -12.78 -49.80 16.34
C VAL A 614 -11.77 -49.09 17.28
N ALA A 615 -11.92 -47.81 17.68
CA ALA A 615 -12.77 -47.19 18.73
C ALA A 615 -12.26 -47.29 20.20
N ASP A 616 -11.85 -46.12 20.73
CA ASP A 616 -11.95 -45.54 22.09
C ASP A 616 -11.59 -46.31 23.39
N PHE A 617 -10.78 -45.67 24.26
CA PHE A 617 -11.24 -45.19 25.58
C PHE A 617 -10.22 -44.28 26.31
N ALA A 618 -10.74 -43.40 27.17
CA ALA A 618 -10.06 -42.29 27.87
C ALA A 618 -9.72 -42.57 29.37
N ARG A 619 -8.94 -41.63 29.95
CA ARG A 619 -8.78 -41.21 31.38
C ARG A 619 -7.64 -41.81 32.26
N THR A 620 -6.59 -40.98 32.47
CA THR A 620 -6.00 -40.37 33.72
C THR A 620 -6.10 -41.08 35.11
N PRO A 621 -5.36 -40.63 36.16
CA PRO A 621 -3.90 -40.69 36.43
C PRO A 621 -3.58 -41.12 37.91
N SER A 622 -2.31 -41.27 38.33
CA SER A 622 -1.87 -40.98 39.72
C SER A 622 -0.34 -41.02 39.89
N ALA A 623 0.17 -40.14 40.76
CA ALA A 623 1.56 -39.91 41.17
C ALA A 623 1.97 -40.68 42.44
N VAL A 624 3.28 -40.83 42.70
CA VAL A 624 4.07 -40.85 43.98
C VAL A 624 5.57 -40.91 43.54
N GLY A 625 6.61 -40.31 44.13
CA GLY A 625 6.89 -39.57 45.36
C GLY A 625 8.42 -39.34 45.46
N ALA A 626 8.83 -38.37 46.27
CA ALA A 626 10.18 -37.79 46.42
C ALA A 626 11.20 -38.68 47.18
N ILE A 627 12.49 -38.26 47.20
CA ILE A 627 13.38 -38.04 48.39
C ILE A 627 14.82 -37.63 47.89
N ASP A 628 15.40 -36.61 48.55
CA ASP A 628 16.77 -36.03 48.51
C ASP A 628 17.51 -36.37 49.86
N PRO A 629 18.75 -35.92 50.20
CA PRO A 629 20.06 -35.78 49.51
C PRO A 629 21.31 -36.16 50.40
N GLU A 630 22.53 -35.69 50.03
CA GLU A 630 23.81 -35.56 50.81
C GLU A 630 24.75 -36.80 50.99
N ALA A 631 26.09 -36.76 51.02
CA ALA A 631 27.17 -35.75 50.93
C ALA A 631 28.57 -36.46 50.81
N MET A 632 29.65 -35.68 50.57
CA MET A 632 31.07 -35.82 51.01
C MET A 632 32.22 -35.91 49.97
N ASP A 633 32.98 -34.79 49.93
CA ASP A 633 34.42 -34.64 50.29
C ASP A 633 35.58 -34.74 49.26
N MET A 634 36.16 -33.56 49.01
CA MET A 634 37.57 -33.08 48.91
C MET A 634 38.72 -33.94 48.33
N GLY A 635 39.51 -33.31 47.42
CA GLY A 635 40.98 -33.41 47.44
C GLY A 635 41.75 -33.20 46.12
N GLY A 636 42.47 -32.06 46.01
CA GLY A 636 43.81 -31.97 45.37
C GLY A 636 43.90 -31.63 43.87
N GLY A 637 44.48 -30.48 43.52
CA GLY A 637 44.59 -29.96 42.14
C GLY A 637 45.96 -30.10 41.46
N CYS A 638 46.03 -29.62 40.20
CA CYS A 638 47.18 -28.94 39.59
C CYS A 638 46.85 -28.38 38.19
N GLU A 639 47.05 -27.06 38.06
CA GLU A 639 47.59 -26.26 36.94
C GLU A 639 47.13 -26.38 35.46
N LEU A 640 46.46 -25.30 35.04
CA LEU A 640 46.72 -24.40 33.89
C LEU A 640 46.68 -24.92 32.44
N GLY A 641 45.68 -24.42 31.69
CA GLY A 641 45.64 -24.40 30.23
C GLY A 641 44.29 -23.91 29.71
N GLY A 642 44.07 -22.59 29.67
CA GLY A 642 42.80 -21.98 29.30
C GLY A 642 42.53 -22.00 27.78
N ALA A 643 41.46 -22.68 27.38
CA ALA A 643 40.75 -22.48 26.12
C ALA A 643 39.24 -22.66 26.41
N ALA A 644 38.50 -21.56 26.48
CA ALA A 644 37.05 -21.59 26.65
C ALA A 644 36.37 -21.32 25.31
N GLY A 645 35.87 -22.40 24.70
CA GLY A 645 34.80 -22.35 23.72
C GLY A 645 33.48 -22.09 24.42
N THR A 646 32.65 -21.26 23.79
CA THR A 646 31.28 -20.98 24.20
C THR A 646 30.35 -22.11 23.75
N SER A 647 29.63 -22.70 24.70
CA SER A 647 28.59 -23.68 24.48
C SER A 647 27.22 -23.01 24.28
N SER A 648 26.50 -23.52 23.27
CA SER A 648 25.09 -23.93 23.33
C SER A 648 24.08 -22.97 23.96
N ALA A 649 23.37 -22.23 23.10
CA ALA A 649 21.97 -21.86 23.34
C ALA A 649 21.10 -22.52 22.25
N ALA A 650 20.41 -23.58 22.63
CA ALA A 650 19.44 -24.28 21.80
C ALA A 650 18.01 -23.82 22.13
N ALA A 651 17.20 -23.74 21.07
CA ALA A 651 15.75 -23.93 21.05
C ALA A 651 14.84 -22.81 21.60
N ALA A 652 14.55 -21.83 20.74
CA ALA A 652 13.20 -21.27 20.60
C ALA A 652 12.73 -21.55 19.17
N LYS A 653 11.89 -22.58 19.01
CA LYS A 653 11.48 -23.16 17.72
C LYS A 653 10.06 -22.70 17.40
N GLY A 654 9.92 -22.00 16.26
CA GLY A 654 8.76 -22.09 15.37
C GLY A 654 7.48 -21.38 15.79
N ALA A 655 7.35 -20.11 15.43
CA ALA A 655 6.04 -19.46 15.27
C ALA A 655 6.03 -18.60 13.97
N SER A 656 5.41 -19.15 12.91
CA SER A 656 4.77 -18.42 11.79
C SER A 656 5.61 -17.64 10.75
N GLU A 657 6.80 -18.09 10.36
CA GLU A 657 7.49 -17.53 9.17
C GLU A 657 6.93 -18.02 7.81
N ASN A 658 5.92 -18.90 7.80
CA ASN A 658 5.44 -19.59 6.59
C ASN A 658 4.33 -18.86 5.79
N GLU A 659 3.90 -17.66 6.18
CA GLU A 659 2.85 -16.91 5.46
C GLU A 659 3.27 -15.50 5.00
N GLU A 660 4.55 -15.23 4.80
CA GLU A 660 4.95 -14.03 4.05
C GLU A 660 4.58 -14.20 2.57
N GLY A 661 3.50 -13.51 2.19
CA GLY A 661 3.02 -13.44 0.81
C GLY A 661 4.07 -12.96 -0.20
N ALA A 662 3.74 -13.09 -1.48
CA ALA A 662 4.56 -12.78 -2.65
C ALA A 662 5.13 -11.34 -2.75
N THR A 663 5.04 -10.54 -1.69
CA THR A 663 5.63 -9.21 -1.54
C THR A 663 7.08 -9.24 -1.03
N SER A 664 7.61 -10.41 -0.63
CA SER A 664 8.87 -10.53 0.13
C SER A 664 10.17 -10.32 -0.69
N SER A 665 10.18 -10.50 -2.02
CA SER A 665 11.43 -10.55 -2.80
C SER A 665 12.17 -9.22 -2.95
N TYR A 666 11.44 -8.09 -2.90
CA TYR A 666 12.02 -6.75 -3.06
C TYR A 666 11.99 -5.92 -1.77
N LEU A 667 11.63 -6.54 -0.63
CA LEU A 667 11.64 -5.84 0.66
C LEU A 667 13.06 -5.68 1.16
N THR A 668 13.50 -4.43 1.28
CA THR A 668 14.77 -4.10 1.94
C THR A 668 14.69 -4.40 3.45
N PRO A 669 15.82 -4.58 4.15
CA PRO A 669 15.84 -4.77 5.59
C PRO A 669 15.10 -3.66 6.35
N ALA A 670 15.22 -2.41 5.90
CA ALA A 670 14.52 -1.26 6.49
C ALA A 670 13.00 -1.37 6.34
N MET A 671 12.51 -1.76 5.17
CA MET A 671 11.07 -1.98 4.93
C MET A 671 10.54 -3.12 5.82
N ARG A 672 11.30 -4.22 5.94
CA ARG A 672 10.93 -5.34 6.86
C ARG A 672 10.88 -4.90 8.31
N ALA A 673 11.89 -4.15 8.76
CA ALA A 673 11.92 -3.63 10.13
C ALA A 673 10.73 -2.70 10.41
N MET A 674 10.36 -1.85 9.44
CA MET A 674 9.22 -0.95 9.59
C MET A 674 7.88 -1.69 9.60
N LEU A 675 7.71 -2.73 8.78
CA LEU A 675 6.56 -3.63 8.84
C LEU A 675 6.42 -4.31 10.20
N LEU A 676 7.52 -4.82 10.76
CA LEU A 676 7.52 -5.43 12.10
C LEU A 676 7.14 -4.41 13.19
N ARG A 677 7.61 -3.16 13.09
CA ARG A 677 7.19 -2.07 14.00
C ARG A 677 5.70 -1.77 13.88
N SER A 678 5.17 -1.71 12.65
CA SER A 678 3.74 -1.50 12.43
C SER A 678 2.89 -2.61 13.03
N ARG A 679 3.26 -3.88 12.86
CA ARG A 679 2.56 -5.02 13.45
C ARG A 679 2.55 -4.97 14.97
N ARG A 680 3.70 -4.73 15.60
CA ARG A 680 3.81 -4.56 17.06
C ARG A 680 2.96 -3.40 17.59
N ALA A 681 2.93 -2.27 16.87
CA ALA A 681 2.11 -1.13 17.25
C ALA A 681 0.61 -1.46 17.19
N ARG A 682 0.18 -2.24 16.19
CA ARG A 682 -1.22 -2.71 16.08
C ARG A 682 -1.59 -3.69 17.18
N GLU A 683 -0.72 -4.66 17.47
CA GLU A 683 -0.91 -5.62 18.57
C GLU A 683 -1.05 -4.88 19.90
N ALA A 684 -0.16 -3.93 20.19
CA ALA A 684 -0.23 -3.12 21.40
C ALA A 684 -1.49 -2.23 21.46
N ALA A 685 -1.99 -1.74 20.33
CA ALA A 685 -3.24 -0.97 20.28
C ALA A 685 -4.47 -1.88 20.50
N ALA A 686 -4.45 -3.10 19.96
CA ALA A 686 -5.50 -4.09 20.13
C ALA A 686 -5.57 -4.59 21.59
N GLU A 687 -4.44 -4.77 22.26
CA GLU A 687 -4.39 -5.15 23.70
C GLU A 687 -4.94 -4.05 24.63
N ARG A 688 -4.92 -2.78 24.23
CA ARG A 688 -5.44 -1.66 25.01
C ARG A 688 -6.97 -1.48 24.90
N GLN A 689 -7.61 -2.04 23.87
CA GLN A 689 -9.06 -1.90 23.66
C GLN A 689 -9.94 -2.67 24.67
N PRO A 690 -9.61 -3.91 25.10
CA PRO A 690 -10.38 -4.64 26.11
C PRO A 690 -10.38 -3.97 27.50
N GLN A 691 -9.27 -3.33 27.89
CA GLN A 691 -9.13 -2.73 29.22
C GLN A 691 -9.94 -1.44 29.38
N GLN A 692 -10.22 -0.71 28.30
CA GLN A 692 -11.08 0.48 28.35
C GLN A 692 -12.58 0.13 28.45
N SER A 693 -13.01 -1.03 27.96
CA SER A 693 -14.38 -1.51 28.19
C SER A 693 -14.59 -2.01 29.62
N GLU A 694 -13.63 -2.72 30.22
CA GLU A 694 -13.73 -3.16 31.62
C GLU A 694 -13.63 -2.00 32.61
N ALA A 695 -12.79 -0.99 32.35
CA ALA A 695 -12.72 0.21 33.19
C ALA A 695 -13.99 1.07 33.12
N ALA A 696 -14.70 1.08 31.98
CA ALA A 696 -16.00 1.74 31.85
C ALA A 696 -17.12 0.97 32.59
N GLU A 697 -17.03 -0.36 32.65
CA GLU A 697 -17.99 -1.21 33.36
C GLU A 697 -17.79 -1.18 34.89
N GLU A 698 -16.54 -1.13 35.37
CA GLU A 698 -16.24 -0.91 36.80
C GLU A 698 -16.62 0.51 37.27
N ALA A 699 -16.41 1.54 36.43
CA ALA A 699 -16.84 2.90 36.74
C ALA A 699 -18.38 3.00 36.85
N GLY A 700 -19.12 2.38 35.93
CA GLY A 700 -20.60 2.33 35.96
C GLY A 700 -21.19 1.52 37.12
N SER A 701 -20.47 0.50 37.60
CA SER A 701 -20.84 -0.29 38.79
C SER A 701 -20.59 0.50 40.10
N SER A 702 -19.58 1.37 40.13
CA SER A 702 -19.24 2.19 41.30
C SER A 702 -20.20 3.38 41.53
N GLU A 703 -20.76 3.97 40.47
CA GLU A 703 -21.79 5.03 40.58
C GLU A 703 -23.16 4.46 40.97
N SER A 704 -23.48 3.23 40.57
CA SER A 704 -24.74 2.56 40.93
C SER A 704 -24.82 2.18 42.41
N ARG A 705 -23.68 1.92 43.07
CA ARG A 705 -23.63 1.63 44.53
C ARG A 705 -23.69 2.88 45.42
N LYS A 706 -23.40 4.08 44.90
CA LYS A 706 -23.51 5.34 45.67
C LYS A 706 -24.92 5.93 45.69
N CYS A 707 -25.82 5.52 44.79
CA CYS A 707 -27.22 5.98 44.81
C CYS A 707 -28.17 5.14 45.67
N GLN A 708 -27.71 4.03 46.27
CA GLN A 708 -28.54 3.15 47.09
C GLN A 708 -28.39 3.32 48.61
N THR A 709 -27.51 4.20 49.09
CA THR A 709 -27.23 4.40 50.52
C THR A 709 -27.69 5.74 51.10
N SER A 710 -28.49 6.54 50.38
CA SER A 710 -28.94 7.87 50.86
C SER A 710 -30.46 8.01 51.05
N ARG A 711 -31.20 6.90 51.23
CA ARG A 711 -32.68 6.94 51.29
C ARG A 711 -33.36 6.47 52.57
N ASP A 712 -32.61 6.22 53.64
CA ASP A 712 -33.18 5.91 54.95
C ASP A 712 -32.52 6.80 56.02
N ASP A 713 -33.11 7.96 56.28
CA ASP A 713 -33.12 8.63 57.60
C ASP A 713 -33.78 10.02 57.50
N VAL A 714 -35.12 10.07 57.51
CA VAL A 714 -35.89 11.15 58.18
C VAL A 714 -37.29 10.61 58.53
N ARG A 715 -37.47 10.19 59.79
CA ARG A 715 -38.78 10.12 60.45
C ARG A 715 -38.56 10.26 61.96
N VAL A 716 -38.83 11.45 62.49
CA VAL A 716 -39.76 11.82 63.59
C VAL A 716 -39.66 13.33 63.76
#